data_AF-A0A212FDS2-F1
#
_entry.id   AF-A0A212FDS2-F1
#
_cell.length_a   1.000
_cell.length_b   1.000
_cell.length_c   1.000
_cell.angle_alpha   90.00
_cell.angle_beta   90.00
_cell.angle_gamma   90.00
#
_symmetry.space_group_name_H-M   'P 1'
#
loop_
_entity.id
_entity.type
_entity.pdbx_description
1 polymer ?
#
loop_
_entity_poly.entity_id
_entity_poly.type
_entity_poly.pdbx_seq_one_letter_code
_entity_poly.pdbx_strand_id
1 'polypeptide(L)'
;MRKHIFHESEGFSTNEFTYDLEFKRHGHNESGILCYLRIPRIRDNYNKPANPYTCVIGAGYSGLAAARYLQQYGLKFTVFERTKYVGGTWRFDPHIGVDEDGVPVSTSQYKYLKINSPRQTMEYDGYPFPDDTPSFVSGVCFYNYIKSFVKQYDLMKNIQLRSYVKSVKRLEDTWELTYTRTDTHENDTVYCDFVVVAIGQYNKPHVGKFSGLDEFEGTVIHSHDYKCPETYKNSNVLVVGGGPSGLDIAIQLQKVAKKIVHSHHLRYNEPQLPENYVKKPDIKNFVRNGVFFNDTSFEELDHVILATGYRIHHPFLDRSSGLLITNKYLMPLHNQVINIREPSLMFIGISKQYINKILNAQAEYIALFIAGKFELPSEEEMLEMWMTKHAPRKLKDINSFVTEPLEKPHTCIIGAGYSGLATARHLQQYGLNFTVFERTKDIGGTWRFDPNVGVDEDGVPVSTSQYKYLRTNSPRESMAFTEFAFPESTPTFPTGTCFYKYIKSFVKHFHLLPYVQLRSYVVSVKLANKQWELLYYRPHYRETKAVFCDYVVIATGQYIKPHIPNYDGINDFKGNIIHSHDYKYPELYKNRKVLLVGAGPSGLDLALQLSNITTKLVHSHHLEYNEPYFSKSYIKKPDIKAFVSNGVIFKDMTSEDVEHVIFATGFKRDYPFLDESSGLIVTPHFVLPLHNQIVNIRRPTMLFVGVVKHFMNRILDAQAEYIASLISGQFELPTQEEMLEKWLLDNGNKKLNDMHNIVPHVKNILKI
;
A
#
# COMPACT_ATOMS: atom_id res chain seq x y z
N MET A 1 -64.60 2.91 -26.85
CA MET A 1 -65.10 4.24 -27.24
C MET A 1 -64.27 5.28 -26.51
N ARG A 2 -63.46 6.05 -27.25
CA ARG A 2 -63.56 7.53 -27.41
C ARG A 2 -63.27 8.30 -26.10
N LYS A 3 -62.09 8.95 -25.97
CA LYS A 3 -61.78 10.37 -26.36
C LYS A 3 -62.66 11.34 -25.53
N HIS A 4 -62.21 12.41 -24.87
CA HIS A 4 -61.00 13.28 -24.90
C HIS A 4 -61.27 14.41 -23.83
N ILE A 5 -60.34 15.21 -23.25
CA ILE A 5 -59.47 16.30 -23.78
C ILE A 5 -58.60 16.85 -22.58
N PHE A 6 -57.24 16.80 -22.65
CA PHE A 6 -56.17 17.86 -22.75
C PHE A 6 -55.96 18.81 -21.54
N HIS A 7 -54.74 19.11 -21.04
CA HIS A 7 -53.49 19.60 -21.70
C HIS A 7 -52.18 19.11 -20.98
N GLU A 8 -51.17 18.63 -21.76
CA GLU A 8 -49.75 19.13 -21.94
C GLU A 8 -48.78 19.03 -20.73
N SER A 9 -47.50 18.61 -20.83
CA SER A 9 -46.64 18.07 -21.90
C SER A 9 -45.31 17.57 -21.27
N GLU A 10 -44.69 16.54 -21.90
CA GLU A 10 -43.24 16.17 -21.95
C GLU A 10 -42.46 15.94 -20.61
N GLY A 11 -41.62 14.93 -20.37
CA GLY A 11 -40.88 13.98 -21.19
C GLY A 11 -39.58 13.68 -20.40
N PHE A 12 -39.55 12.61 -19.59
CA PHE A 12 -38.38 12.28 -18.76
C PHE A 12 -37.28 11.63 -19.62
N SER A 13 -36.24 12.40 -19.97
CA SER A 13 -34.99 11.87 -20.54
C SER A 13 -34.09 11.32 -19.44
N THR A 14 -33.52 10.16 -19.70
CA THR A 14 -32.39 9.58 -18.98
C THR A 14 -31.17 10.49 -19.12
N ASN A 15 -30.85 11.28 -18.09
CA ASN A 15 -29.63 12.07 -18.07
C ASN A 15 -28.42 11.17 -17.77
N GLU A 16 -27.74 10.76 -18.85
CA GLU A 16 -26.31 10.51 -18.82
C GLU A 16 -25.61 11.80 -18.37
N PHE A 17 -24.91 11.78 -17.24
CA PHE A 17 -24.01 12.87 -16.87
C PHE A 17 -22.74 12.81 -17.73
N THR A 18 -22.83 13.26 -18.98
CA THR A 18 -21.67 13.74 -19.74
C THR A 18 -21.24 15.08 -19.15
N TYR A 19 -20.09 15.10 -18.46
CA TYR A 19 -19.42 16.35 -18.10
C TYR A 19 -18.92 17.04 -19.38
N ASP A 20 -19.72 17.96 -19.91
CA ASP A 20 -19.25 18.98 -20.84
C ASP A 20 -18.43 20.01 -20.06
N LEU A 21 -17.10 19.93 -20.18
CA LEU A 21 -16.21 21.01 -19.75
C LEU A 21 -16.03 21.97 -20.94
N GLU A 22 -16.87 23.00 -21.00
CA GLU A 22 -16.60 24.18 -21.82
C GLU A 22 -15.30 24.84 -21.35
N PHE A 23 -14.27 24.81 -22.21
CA PHE A 23 -13.06 25.62 -22.06
C PHE A 23 -13.39 27.09 -22.36
N LYS A 24 -13.86 27.84 -21.35
CA LYS A 24 -13.88 29.30 -21.42
C LYS A 24 -12.51 29.86 -21.01
N ARG A 25 -11.83 30.44 -21.99
CA ARG A 25 -10.72 31.39 -21.78
C ARG A 25 -11.28 32.60 -21.03
N HIS A 26 -10.94 32.76 -19.74
CA HIS A 26 -10.54 34.02 -19.12
C HIS A 26 -10.34 33.85 -17.60
N GLY A 27 -9.24 34.42 -17.10
CA GLY A 27 -8.99 34.64 -15.67
C GLY A 27 -8.25 33.50 -14.99
N HIS A 28 -7.00 33.78 -14.59
CA HIS A 28 -6.11 32.95 -13.78
C HIS A 28 -6.83 32.06 -12.75
N ASN A 29 -7.06 30.82 -13.13
CA ASN A 29 -7.34 29.70 -12.25
C ASN A 29 -6.49 28.55 -12.79
N GLU A 30 -5.46 28.17 -12.04
CA GLU A 30 -4.62 27.01 -12.33
C GLU A 30 -5.52 25.78 -12.48
N SER A 31 -5.67 25.34 -13.74
CA SER A 31 -6.55 24.26 -14.14
C SER A 31 -6.32 23.00 -13.28
N GLY A 32 -7.39 22.28 -12.92
CA GLY A 32 -7.38 21.03 -12.14
C GLY A 32 -6.52 19.87 -12.69
N ILE A 33 -5.78 20.11 -13.77
CA ILE A 33 -4.75 19.24 -14.32
C ILE A 33 -3.46 19.27 -13.47
N LEU A 34 -3.11 20.42 -12.88
CA LEU A 34 -1.93 20.53 -11.99
C LEU A 34 -2.09 19.71 -10.70
N CYS A 35 -3.33 19.46 -10.26
CA CYS A 35 -3.62 18.62 -9.10
C CYS A 35 -3.16 17.16 -9.28
N TYR A 36 -3.24 16.60 -10.50
CA TYR A 36 -2.76 15.24 -10.79
C TYR A 36 -1.22 15.11 -10.84
N LEU A 37 -0.51 16.24 -10.90
CA LEU A 37 0.95 16.32 -10.94
C LEU A 37 1.55 16.96 -9.67
N ARG A 38 0.77 17.02 -8.56
CA ARG A 38 1.23 17.41 -7.21
C ARG A 38 2.14 16.34 -6.59
N ILE A 39 3.17 15.95 -7.33
CA ILE A 39 4.37 15.36 -6.74
C ILE A 39 5.17 16.56 -6.20
N PRO A 40 5.55 16.58 -4.91
CA PRO A 40 6.25 17.70 -4.32
C PRO A 40 7.46 18.11 -5.17
N ARG A 41 7.63 19.41 -5.38
CA ARG A 41 8.85 19.96 -5.99
C ARG A 41 10.02 19.58 -5.10
N ILE A 42 11.01 18.88 -5.65
CA ILE A 42 12.14 18.36 -4.87
C ILE A 42 13.25 19.43 -4.77
N ARG A 43 13.38 20.37 -5.74
CA ARG A 43 14.29 21.53 -5.62
C ARG A 43 14.06 22.62 -6.68
N ASP A 44 14.57 23.83 -6.39
CA ASP A 44 14.52 24.99 -7.29
C ASP A 44 15.75 25.14 -8.19
N ASN A 45 16.90 24.51 -7.90
CA ASN A 45 18.12 24.59 -8.72
C ASN A 45 19.04 23.36 -8.51
N TYR A 46 19.42 22.67 -9.59
CA TYR A 46 20.42 21.61 -9.59
C TYR A 46 21.78 22.18 -10.01
N ASN A 47 22.73 22.24 -9.08
CA ASN A 47 24.11 22.64 -9.39
C ASN A 47 24.89 21.42 -9.88
N LYS A 48 25.34 21.47 -11.12
CA LYS A 48 26.04 20.38 -11.77
C LYS A 48 27.51 20.29 -11.31
N PRO A 49 28.00 19.12 -10.88
CA PRO A 49 29.39 18.95 -10.48
C PRO A 49 30.34 18.99 -11.69
N ALA A 50 31.60 19.39 -11.46
CA ALA A 50 32.60 19.59 -12.51
C ALA A 50 33.00 18.31 -13.26
N ASN A 51 32.88 17.14 -12.62
CA ASN A 51 33.10 15.83 -13.25
C ASN A 51 32.03 14.83 -12.78
N PRO A 52 30.84 14.86 -13.38
CA PRO A 52 29.71 14.07 -12.90
C PRO A 52 29.89 12.59 -13.17
N TYR A 53 29.53 11.77 -12.18
CA TYR A 53 29.44 10.33 -12.31
C TYR A 53 28.02 9.88 -12.67
N THR A 54 27.90 9.08 -13.73
CA THR A 54 26.61 8.61 -14.27
C THR A 54 26.44 7.10 -14.12
N CYS A 55 25.35 6.66 -13.49
CA CYS A 55 24.93 5.27 -13.50
C CYS A 55 23.96 5.01 -14.66
N VAL A 56 24.29 4.10 -15.56
CA VAL A 56 23.40 3.66 -16.65
C VAL A 56 22.80 2.30 -16.28
N ILE A 57 21.49 2.13 -16.37
CA ILE A 57 20.81 0.88 -15.98
C ILE A 57 20.37 0.14 -17.25
N GLY A 58 21.00 -1.01 -17.49
CA GLY A 58 20.79 -1.90 -18.65
C GLY A 58 21.84 -1.73 -19.74
N ALA A 59 22.44 -2.83 -20.20
CA ALA A 59 23.39 -2.86 -21.31
C ALA A 59 22.76 -3.44 -22.60
N GLY A 60 21.49 -3.11 -22.84
CA GLY A 60 20.83 -3.30 -24.12
C GLY A 60 21.26 -2.26 -25.17
N TYR A 61 20.59 -2.24 -26.32
CA TYR A 61 20.93 -1.31 -27.40
C TYR A 61 21.06 0.14 -26.92
N SER A 62 20.06 0.61 -26.16
CA SER A 62 19.98 1.96 -25.59
C SER A 62 21.12 2.29 -24.63
N GLY A 63 21.43 1.39 -23.70
CA GLY A 63 22.48 1.61 -22.70
C GLY A 63 23.87 1.60 -23.30
N LEU A 64 24.08 0.78 -24.34
CA LEU A 64 25.34 0.76 -25.09
C LEU A 64 25.52 2.03 -25.95
N ALA A 65 24.45 2.58 -26.52
CA ALA A 65 24.49 3.91 -27.16
C ALA A 65 24.88 4.99 -26.12
N ALA A 66 24.24 4.99 -24.95
CA ALA A 66 24.56 5.92 -23.87
C ALA A 66 26.03 5.80 -23.45
N ALA A 67 26.52 4.58 -23.21
CA ALA A 67 27.90 4.32 -22.86
C ALA A 67 28.89 4.87 -23.91
N ARG A 68 28.61 4.68 -25.20
CA ARG A 68 29.46 5.23 -26.27
C ARG A 68 29.52 6.74 -26.21
N TYR A 69 28.39 7.43 -26.13
CA TYR A 69 28.38 8.89 -26.13
C TYR A 69 28.96 9.47 -24.83
N LEU A 70 28.68 8.87 -23.67
CA LEU A 70 29.32 9.25 -22.41
C LEU A 70 30.85 9.13 -22.50
N GLN A 71 31.36 8.03 -23.09
CA GLN A 71 32.79 7.86 -23.36
C GLN A 71 33.34 8.89 -24.35
N GLN A 72 32.62 9.18 -25.43
CA GLN A 72 33.00 10.17 -26.44
C GLN A 72 33.16 11.57 -25.85
N TYR A 73 32.33 11.95 -24.87
CA TYR A 73 32.41 13.24 -24.19
C TYR A 73 33.29 13.21 -22.93
N GLY A 74 34.00 12.12 -22.65
CA GLY A 74 34.94 12.01 -21.53
C GLY A 74 34.28 11.98 -20.14
N LEU A 75 33.01 11.57 -20.06
CA LEU A 75 32.25 11.53 -18.82
C LEU A 75 32.52 10.24 -18.05
N LYS A 76 32.49 10.30 -16.71
CA LYS A 76 32.64 9.13 -15.85
C LYS A 76 31.31 8.39 -15.75
N PHE A 77 31.29 7.10 -16.05
CA PHE A 77 30.06 6.31 -15.96
C PHE A 77 30.30 4.83 -15.66
N THR A 78 29.24 4.15 -15.22
CA THR A 78 29.19 2.70 -15.11
C THR A 78 27.82 2.21 -15.56
N VAL A 79 27.80 1.17 -16.39
CA VAL A 79 26.58 0.51 -16.85
C VAL A 79 26.31 -0.73 -16.02
N PHE A 80 25.17 -0.81 -15.35
CA PHE A 80 24.74 -1.96 -14.57
C PHE A 80 23.83 -2.85 -15.42
N GLU A 81 24.28 -4.06 -15.73
CA GLU A 81 23.52 -5.05 -16.50
C GLU A 81 23.24 -6.27 -15.64
N ARG A 82 21.97 -6.64 -15.53
CA ARG A 82 21.54 -7.73 -14.65
C ARG A 82 22.00 -9.10 -15.12
N THR A 83 22.20 -9.30 -16.42
CA THR A 83 22.60 -10.59 -16.97
C THR A 83 24.12 -10.70 -17.10
N LYS A 84 24.61 -11.91 -17.39
CA LYS A 84 26.03 -12.16 -17.71
C LYS A 84 26.45 -11.68 -19.12
N TYR A 85 25.57 -11.03 -19.88
CA TYR A 85 25.84 -10.59 -21.24
C TYR A 85 25.26 -9.22 -21.57
N VAL A 86 25.91 -8.49 -22.46
CA VAL A 86 25.35 -7.30 -23.11
C VAL A 86 24.36 -7.69 -24.21
N GLY A 87 23.59 -6.70 -24.68
CA GLY A 87 22.74 -6.77 -25.89
C GLY A 87 21.24 -6.78 -25.63
N GLY A 88 20.81 -6.94 -24.37
CA GLY A 88 19.41 -6.84 -23.97
C GLY A 88 18.50 -7.80 -24.75
N THR A 89 17.42 -7.27 -25.34
CA THR A 89 16.44 -8.03 -26.13
C THR A 89 17.05 -8.82 -27.30
N TRP A 90 18.20 -8.42 -27.82
CA TRP A 90 18.80 -9.06 -28.99
C TRP A 90 19.65 -10.28 -28.67
N ARG A 91 19.82 -10.61 -27.39
CA ARG A 91 20.36 -11.91 -27.00
C ARG A 91 19.20 -12.91 -26.95
N PHE A 92 19.31 -14.01 -27.68
CA PHE A 92 18.42 -15.14 -27.51
C PHE A 92 18.72 -15.87 -26.19
N ASP A 93 17.67 -16.13 -25.42
CA ASP A 93 17.72 -16.96 -24.22
C ASP A 93 16.58 -17.99 -24.28
N PRO A 94 16.88 -19.30 -24.21
CA PRO A 94 15.87 -20.34 -24.26
C PRO A 94 15.05 -20.46 -22.96
N HIS A 95 15.49 -19.89 -21.83
CA HIS A 95 14.77 -19.98 -20.57
C HIS A 95 13.46 -19.16 -20.59
N ILE A 96 12.50 -19.61 -19.78
CA ILE A 96 11.20 -18.97 -19.56
C ILE A 96 11.09 -18.63 -18.06
N GLY A 97 10.53 -17.47 -17.73
CA GLY A 97 10.42 -17.00 -16.36
C GLY A 97 11.74 -16.42 -15.84
N VAL A 98 12.64 -17.27 -15.34
CA VAL A 98 13.96 -16.86 -14.80
C VAL A 98 15.11 -17.54 -15.55
N ASP A 99 16.26 -16.88 -15.59
CA ASP A 99 17.50 -17.44 -16.13
C ASP A 99 18.23 -18.31 -15.10
N GLU A 100 19.41 -18.79 -15.47
CA GLU A 100 20.27 -19.66 -14.64
C GLU A 100 20.68 -19.04 -13.29
N ASP A 101 20.64 -17.71 -13.17
CA ASP A 101 20.98 -16.97 -11.96
C ASP A 101 19.72 -16.61 -11.13
N GLY A 102 18.56 -17.13 -11.51
CA GLY A 102 17.27 -16.82 -10.87
C GLY A 102 16.76 -15.41 -11.17
N VAL A 103 17.29 -14.75 -12.19
CA VAL A 103 16.88 -13.39 -12.59
C VAL A 103 15.76 -13.48 -13.64
N PRO A 104 14.70 -12.66 -13.55
CA PRO A 104 13.65 -12.66 -14.58
C PRO A 104 14.23 -12.44 -15.99
N VAL A 105 13.89 -13.33 -16.92
CA VAL A 105 14.37 -13.27 -18.30
C VAL A 105 13.97 -11.93 -18.95
N SER A 106 14.91 -11.21 -19.55
CA SER A 106 14.64 -9.88 -20.18
C SER A 106 14.18 -9.99 -21.62
N THR A 107 14.63 -11.04 -22.29
CA THR A 107 14.56 -11.13 -23.74
C THR A 107 13.30 -11.85 -24.16
N SER A 108 12.52 -11.18 -25.02
CA SER A 108 11.38 -11.75 -25.73
C SER A 108 11.76 -12.29 -27.11
N GLN A 109 13.05 -12.47 -27.37
CA GLN A 109 13.51 -12.99 -28.65
C GLN A 109 13.26 -14.49 -28.76
N TYR A 110 12.91 -14.91 -29.98
CA TYR A 110 12.66 -16.29 -30.36
C TYR A 110 13.54 -16.70 -31.55
N LYS A 111 13.60 -18.02 -31.79
CA LYS A 111 14.29 -18.58 -32.96
C LYS A 111 13.70 -18.01 -34.25
N TYR A 112 14.57 -17.87 -35.24
CA TYR A 112 14.23 -17.39 -36.58
C TYR A 112 13.72 -15.94 -36.68
N LEU A 113 13.69 -15.20 -35.57
CA LEU A 113 13.37 -13.77 -35.58
C LEU A 113 14.29 -13.04 -36.56
N LYS A 114 13.69 -12.23 -37.44
CA LYS A 114 14.38 -11.22 -38.25
C LYS A 114 14.04 -9.84 -37.72
N ILE A 115 14.93 -8.88 -37.94
CA ILE A 115 14.57 -7.49 -37.69
C ILE A 115 13.38 -7.11 -38.58
N ASN A 116 12.45 -6.33 -38.04
CA ASN A 116 11.22 -5.91 -38.73
C ASN A 116 11.33 -4.51 -39.34
N SER A 117 12.50 -3.89 -39.27
CA SER A 117 12.85 -2.63 -39.93
C SER A 117 14.15 -2.82 -40.71
N PRO A 118 14.39 -2.05 -41.80
CA PRO A 118 15.65 -2.14 -42.54
C PRO A 118 16.86 -1.86 -41.64
N ARG A 119 17.96 -2.59 -41.81
CA ARG A 119 19.16 -2.49 -40.98
C ARG A 119 19.63 -1.04 -40.84
N GLN A 120 19.53 -0.24 -41.90
CA GLN A 120 19.98 1.15 -41.98
C GLN A 120 19.27 2.06 -40.95
N THR A 121 18.03 1.74 -40.56
CA THR A 121 17.30 2.49 -39.51
C THR A 121 17.58 1.96 -38.10
N MET A 122 18.32 0.85 -38.01
CA MET A 122 18.65 0.14 -36.78
C MET A 122 20.12 0.26 -36.37
N GLU A 123 21.00 0.76 -37.25
CA GLU A 123 22.45 0.91 -37.00
C GLU A 123 22.74 2.01 -35.97
N TYR A 124 23.78 1.79 -35.17
CA TYR A 124 24.42 2.83 -34.38
C TYR A 124 25.04 3.90 -35.27
N ASP A 125 24.99 5.15 -34.83
CA ASP A 125 25.56 6.26 -35.59
C ASP A 125 27.08 6.13 -35.72
N GLY A 126 27.60 6.36 -36.94
CA GLY A 126 29.01 6.15 -37.26
C GLY A 126 29.51 4.71 -37.13
N TYR A 127 28.62 3.71 -37.14
CA TYR A 127 29.02 2.29 -37.12
C TYR A 127 28.05 1.45 -37.99
N PRO A 128 28.09 1.57 -39.33
CA PRO A 128 27.15 0.87 -40.20
C PRO A 128 27.46 -0.64 -40.32
N PHE A 129 26.49 -1.42 -40.79
CA PHE A 129 26.79 -2.76 -41.31
C PHE A 129 27.57 -2.68 -42.63
N PRO A 130 28.31 -3.74 -43.02
CA PRO A 130 28.86 -3.87 -44.37
C PRO A 130 27.78 -3.67 -45.45
N ASP A 131 28.15 -3.03 -46.56
CA ASP A 131 27.19 -2.62 -47.61
C ASP A 131 26.42 -3.80 -48.24
N ASP A 132 27.06 -4.95 -48.37
CA ASP A 132 26.50 -6.21 -48.88
C ASP A 132 25.55 -6.92 -47.90
N THR A 133 25.43 -6.43 -46.67
CA THR A 133 24.53 -7.01 -45.66
C THR A 133 23.06 -6.81 -46.09
N PRO A 134 22.22 -7.87 -46.12
CA PRO A 134 20.80 -7.75 -46.45
C PRO A 134 20.06 -6.77 -45.54
N SER A 135 19.05 -6.07 -46.06
CA SER A 135 18.29 -5.07 -45.29
C SER A 135 17.55 -5.66 -44.08
N PHE A 136 17.16 -6.93 -44.10
CA PHE A 136 16.45 -7.58 -42.99
C PHE A 136 17.24 -8.79 -42.50
N VAL A 137 18.18 -8.53 -41.57
CA VAL A 137 19.03 -9.56 -40.99
C VAL A 137 18.31 -10.37 -39.89
N SER A 138 18.87 -11.53 -39.55
CA SER A 138 18.40 -12.30 -38.39
C SER A 138 18.72 -11.58 -37.08
N GLY A 139 17.96 -11.85 -36.02
CA GLY A 139 18.25 -11.34 -34.68
C GLY A 139 19.64 -11.77 -34.17
N VAL A 140 20.12 -12.94 -34.59
CA VAL A 140 21.50 -13.41 -34.28
C VAL A 140 22.55 -12.54 -34.97
N CYS A 141 22.34 -12.19 -36.25
CA CYS A 141 23.22 -11.28 -36.96
C CYS A 141 23.24 -9.90 -36.30
N PHE A 142 22.07 -9.37 -35.93
CA PHE A 142 21.98 -8.09 -35.24
C PHE A 142 22.64 -8.10 -33.85
N TYR A 143 22.53 -9.21 -33.11
CA TYR A 143 23.25 -9.40 -31.85
C TYR A 143 24.77 -9.38 -32.03
N ASN A 144 25.28 -10.05 -33.07
CA ASN A 144 26.70 -10.06 -33.36
C ASN A 144 27.22 -8.67 -33.73
N TYR A 145 26.42 -7.87 -34.43
CA TYR A 145 26.70 -6.45 -34.68
C TYR A 145 26.76 -5.62 -33.39
N ILE A 146 25.84 -5.83 -32.43
CA ILE A 146 25.93 -5.16 -31.12
C ILE A 146 27.21 -5.56 -30.39
N LYS A 147 27.59 -6.85 -30.40
CA LYS A 147 28.85 -7.30 -29.79
C LYS A 147 30.07 -6.69 -30.46
N SER A 148 30.08 -6.57 -31.80
CA SER A 148 31.20 -5.95 -32.51
C SER A 148 31.31 -4.46 -32.20
N PHE A 149 30.19 -3.76 -32.03
CA PHE A 149 30.15 -2.39 -31.55
C PHE A 149 30.77 -2.25 -30.15
N VAL A 150 30.36 -3.11 -29.20
CA VAL A 150 30.92 -3.12 -27.84
C VAL A 150 32.43 -3.34 -27.85
N LYS A 151 32.91 -4.25 -28.70
CA LYS A 151 34.34 -4.52 -28.89
C LYS A 151 35.07 -3.32 -29.52
N GLN A 152 34.51 -2.73 -30.58
CA GLN A 152 35.12 -1.62 -31.31
C GLN A 152 35.39 -0.41 -30.41
N TYR A 153 34.47 -0.11 -29.49
CA TYR A 153 34.57 1.04 -28.60
C TYR A 153 35.10 0.69 -27.20
N ASP A 154 35.52 -0.56 -26.98
CA ASP A 154 36.05 -1.05 -25.69
C ASP A 154 35.13 -0.70 -24.50
N LEU A 155 33.82 -0.90 -24.68
CA LEU A 155 32.82 -0.46 -23.69
C LEU A 155 32.78 -1.37 -22.45
N MET A 156 33.26 -2.61 -22.56
CA MET A 156 33.20 -3.60 -21.48
C MET A 156 33.87 -3.14 -20.18
N LYS A 157 34.91 -2.29 -20.25
CA LYS A 157 35.60 -1.76 -19.07
C LYS A 157 34.71 -0.92 -18.15
N ASN A 158 33.62 -0.36 -18.69
CA ASN A 158 32.66 0.46 -17.95
C ASN A 158 31.33 -0.26 -17.74
N ILE A 159 31.24 -1.56 -18.04
CA ILE A 159 30.01 -2.36 -17.89
C ILE A 159 30.21 -3.36 -16.76
N GLN A 160 29.34 -3.25 -15.76
CA GLN A 160 29.23 -4.18 -14.66
C GLN A 160 28.08 -5.16 -14.92
N LEU A 161 28.45 -6.35 -15.38
CA LEU A 161 27.51 -7.46 -15.58
C LEU A 161 27.02 -8.04 -14.24
N ARG A 162 26.04 -8.93 -14.30
CA ARG A 162 25.46 -9.63 -13.13
C ARG A 162 25.04 -8.69 -12.00
N SER A 163 24.56 -7.49 -12.35
CA SER A 163 24.22 -6.42 -11.40
C SER A 163 22.75 -6.06 -11.54
N TYR A 164 21.90 -6.71 -10.74
CA TYR A 164 20.46 -6.48 -10.78
C TYR A 164 20.08 -5.32 -9.85
N VAL A 165 19.85 -4.14 -10.44
CA VAL A 165 19.40 -2.94 -9.73
C VAL A 165 18.06 -3.18 -9.04
N LYS A 166 18.03 -2.95 -7.71
CA LYS A 166 16.88 -3.15 -6.83
C LYS A 166 16.21 -1.84 -6.42
N SER A 167 16.99 -0.79 -6.19
CA SER A 167 16.44 0.52 -5.82
C SER A 167 17.32 1.65 -6.33
N VAL A 168 16.69 2.75 -6.74
CA VAL A 168 17.29 4.01 -7.12
C VAL A 168 16.55 5.11 -6.35
N LYS A 169 17.24 5.76 -5.43
CA LYS A 169 16.68 6.78 -4.54
C LYS A 169 17.42 8.09 -4.66
N ARG A 170 16.68 9.19 -4.67
CA ARG A 170 17.26 10.52 -4.61
C ARG A 170 17.68 10.86 -3.17
N LEU A 171 18.96 11.17 -2.95
CA LEU A 171 19.53 11.62 -1.68
C LEU A 171 20.13 13.02 -1.86
N GLU A 172 19.40 14.06 -1.45
CA GLU A 172 19.83 15.47 -1.58
C GLU A 172 20.37 15.79 -2.99
N ASP A 173 21.70 15.82 -3.15
CA ASP A 173 22.41 16.17 -4.38
C ASP A 173 22.84 14.97 -5.24
N THR A 174 22.67 13.73 -4.75
CA THR A 174 23.11 12.51 -5.41
C THR A 174 22.00 11.45 -5.49
N TRP A 175 22.23 10.41 -6.28
CA TRP A 175 21.41 9.22 -6.37
C TRP A 175 22.09 8.06 -5.69
N GLU A 176 21.37 7.38 -4.81
CA GLU A 176 21.75 6.08 -4.26
C GLU A 176 21.15 4.98 -5.15
N LEU A 177 22.01 4.15 -5.72
CA LEU A 177 21.64 2.98 -6.50
C LEU A 177 22.09 1.72 -5.76
N THR A 178 21.13 0.89 -5.36
CA THR A 178 21.38 -0.43 -4.76
C THR A 178 21.14 -1.53 -5.79
N TYR A 179 22.02 -2.52 -5.82
CA TYR A 179 21.90 -3.66 -6.72
C TYR A 179 22.38 -4.94 -6.05
N THR A 180 21.85 -6.07 -6.52
CA THR A 180 22.26 -7.40 -6.07
C THR A 180 23.10 -8.06 -7.17
N ARG A 181 24.23 -8.64 -6.78
CA ARG A 181 25.05 -9.52 -7.63
C ARG A 181 24.28 -10.81 -7.92
N THR A 182 24.08 -11.15 -9.18
CA THR A 182 23.18 -12.25 -9.54
C THR A 182 23.79 -13.63 -9.37
N ASP A 183 25.12 -13.74 -9.41
CA ASP A 183 25.90 -14.93 -9.05
C ASP A 183 26.08 -15.10 -7.54
N THR A 184 26.48 -14.04 -6.82
CA THR A 184 26.85 -14.15 -5.40
C THR A 184 25.73 -13.84 -4.44
N HIS A 185 24.64 -13.23 -4.92
CA HIS A 185 23.53 -12.69 -4.12
C HIS A 185 23.92 -11.61 -3.10
N GLU A 186 25.12 -11.05 -3.23
CA GLU A 186 25.59 -9.93 -2.41
C GLU A 186 24.92 -8.63 -2.84
N ASN A 187 24.63 -7.77 -1.88
CA ASN A 187 24.06 -6.46 -2.14
C ASN A 187 25.14 -5.39 -2.05
N ASP A 188 25.17 -4.52 -3.05
CA ASP A 188 26.09 -3.39 -3.13
C ASP A 188 25.30 -2.09 -3.34
N THR A 189 25.92 -0.97 -2.96
CA THR A 189 25.38 0.38 -3.12
C THR A 189 26.40 1.28 -3.79
N VAL A 190 25.95 2.10 -4.75
CA VAL A 190 26.75 3.09 -5.47
C VAL A 190 26.03 4.42 -5.47
N TYR A 191 26.80 5.50 -5.28
CA TYR A 191 26.31 6.88 -5.34
C TYR A 191 26.73 7.53 -6.66
N CYS A 192 25.82 8.26 -7.30
CA CYS A 192 26.08 8.92 -8.59
C CYS A 192 25.33 10.25 -8.72
N ASP A 193 25.78 11.10 -9.63
CA ASP A 193 25.16 12.41 -9.87
C ASP A 193 24.00 12.30 -10.86
N PHE A 194 24.11 11.38 -11.83
CA PHE A 194 23.10 11.15 -12.87
C PHE A 194 22.73 9.69 -12.98
N VAL A 195 21.46 9.42 -13.29
CA VAL A 195 20.95 8.09 -13.59
C VAL A 195 20.32 8.08 -14.99
N VAL A 196 20.74 7.14 -15.82
CA VAL A 196 20.18 6.90 -17.16
C VAL A 196 19.53 5.52 -17.19
N VAL A 197 18.21 5.48 -17.27
CA VAL A 197 17.42 4.24 -17.31
C VAL A 197 17.27 3.78 -18.77
N ALA A 198 17.86 2.64 -19.10
CA ALA A 198 17.96 2.09 -20.45
C ALA A 198 17.52 0.61 -20.55
N ILE A 199 16.57 0.20 -19.70
CA ILE A 199 16.10 -1.19 -19.57
C ILE A 199 15.10 -1.65 -20.65
N GLY A 200 14.66 -0.74 -21.51
CA GLY A 200 13.61 -0.98 -22.51
C GLY A 200 12.21 -1.18 -21.90
N GLN A 201 11.21 -1.34 -22.77
CA GLN A 201 9.79 -1.40 -22.38
C GLN A 201 9.10 -2.74 -22.70
N TYR A 202 9.84 -3.71 -23.27
CA TYR A 202 9.29 -4.99 -23.75
C TYR A 202 9.69 -6.17 -22.87
N ASN A 203 9.65 -6.00 -21.54
CA ASN A 203 10.10 -7.01 -20.59
C ASN A 203 9.02 -7.46 -19.58
N LYS A 204 7.95 -6.67 -19.35
CA LYS A 204 6.85 -7.04 -18.47
C LYS A 204 5.59 -7.34 -19.28
N PRO A 205 5.21 -8.63 -19.45
CA PRO A 205 4.01 -9.03 -20.18
C PRO A 205 2.74 -8.29 -19.77
N HIS A 206 1.92 -7.90 -20.75
CA HIS A 206 0.56 -7.46 -20.49
C HIS A 206 -0.42 -8.61 -20.74
N VAL A 207 -0.79 -9.33 -19.69
CA VAL A 207 -1.86 -10.34 -19.77
C VAL A 207 -3.19 -9.60 -19.57
N GLY A 208 -4.04 -9.59 -20.59
CA GLY A 208 -5.40 -9.05 -20.50
C GLY A 208 -6.29 -9.90 -19.59
N LYS A 209 -7.42 -9.34 -19.12
CA LYS A 209 -8.44 -10.12 -18.42
C LYS A 209 -9.35 -10.77 -19.47
N PHE A 210 -9.32 -12.09 -19.55
CA PHE A 210 -10.20 -12.87 -20.42
C PHE A 210 -11.10 -13.74 -19.55
N SER A 211 -12.41 -13.71 -19.79
CA SER A 211 -13.37 -14.53 -19.05
C SER A 211 -13.12 -16.02 -19.32
N GLY A 212 -13.08 -16.84 -18.27
CA GLY A 212 -12.89 -18.29 -18.34
C GLY A 212 -11.48 -18.78 -18.74
N LEU A 213 -10.48 -17.88 -18.83
CA LEU A 213 -9.12 -18.27 -19.22
C LEU A 213 -8.47 -19.22 -18.21
N ASP A 214 -8.86 -19.12 -16.95
CA ASP A 214 -8.49 -20.00 -15.85
C ASP A 214 -9.13 -21.40 -15.95
N GLU A 215 -10.20 -21.55 -16.73
CA GLU A 215 -10.83 -22.84 -17.01
C GLU A 215 -10.21 -23.58 -18.19
N PHE A 216 -9.43 -22.91 -19.05
CA PHE A 216 -8.82 -23.51 -20.24
C PHE A 216 -7.74 -24.52 -19.86
N GLU A 217 -7.88 -25.77 -20.30
CA GLU A 217 -6.98 -26.88 -19.94
C GLU A 217 -5.71 -26.94 -20.80
N GLY A 218 -5.70 -26.24 -21.94
CA GLY A 218 -4.52 -26.13 -22.81
C GLY A 218 -3.45 -25.18 -22.28
N THR A 219 -2.34 -25.06 -23.01
CA THR A 219 -1.22 -24.21 -22.57
C THR A 219 -1.48 -22.74 -22.90
N VAL A 220 -1.36 -21.86 -21.92
CA VAL A 220 -1.41 -20.40 -22.12
C VAL A 220 -0.04 -19.79 -21.86
N ILE A 221 0.50 -19.07 -22.83
CA ILE A 221 1.74 -18.30 -22.67
C ILE A 221 1.57 -16.86 -23.17
N HIS A 222 2.44 -15.95 -22.73
CA HIS A 222 2.60 -14.66 -23.38
C HIS A 222 3.63 -14.74 -24.51
N SER A 223 3.58 -13.83 -25.48
CA SER A 223 4.60 -13.73 -26.55
C SER A 223 6.04 -13.48 -26.05
N HIS A 224 6.20 -13.15 -24.76
CA HIS A 224 7.50 -13.03 -24.09
C HIS A 224 8.18 -14.40 -23.93
N ASP A 225 7.37 -15.43 -23.68
CA ASP A 225 7.81 -16.80 -23.39
C ASP A 225 7.84 -17.68 -24.65
N TYR A 226 7.34 -17.17 -25.78
CA TYR A 226 7.45 -17.88 -27.05
C TYR A 226 8.93 -17.92 -27.48
N LYS A 227 9.46 -19.13 -27.70
CA LYS A 227 10.88 -19.34 -28.07
C LYS A 227 11.09 -19.99 -29.44
N CYS A 228 10.21 -20.89 -29.86
CA CYS A 228 10.35 -21.54 -31.15
C CYS A 228 9.02 -22.14 -31.65
N PRO A 229 8.80 -22.14 -32.98
CA PRO A 229 7.56 -22.66 -33.57
C PRO A 229 7.41 -24.18 -33.41
N GLU A 230 8.51 -24.93 -33.34
CA GLU A 230 8.49 -26.40 -33.29
C GLU A 230 7.74 -26.97 -32.07
N THR A 231 7.60 -26.20 -30.99
CA THR A 231 6.81 -26.55 -29.81
C THR A 231 5.33 -26.77 -30.13
N TYR A 232 4.83 -26.15 -31.19
CA TYR A 232 3.41 -26.13 -31.57
C TYR A 232 3.11 -27.01 -32.79
N LYS A 233 4.00 -27.98 -33.08
CA LYS A 233 3.88 -28.84 -34.25
C LYS A 233 2.60 -29.66 -34.20
N ASN A 234 1.82 -29.60 -35.27
CA ASN A 234 0.53 -30.29 -35.45
C ASN A 234 -0.56 -29.92 -34.44
N SER A 235 -0.44 -28.77 -33.74
CA SER A 235 -1.44 -28.28 -32.77
C SER A 235 -2.36 -27.21 -33.37
N ASN A 236 -3.52 -27.01 -32.74
CA ASN A 236 -4.40 -25.86 -32.92
C ASN A 236 -3.96 -24.73 -31.98
N VAL A 237 -3.49 -23.61 -32.54
CA VAL A 237 -2.90 -22.51 -31.76
C VAL A 237 -3.70 -21.23 -31.95
N LEU A 238 -4.11 -20.63 -30.85
CA LEU A 238 -4.68 -19.27 -30.83
C LEU A 238 -3.57 -18.24 -30.60
N VAL A 239 -3.44 -17.27 -31.49
CA VAL A 239 -2.64 -16.05 -31.28
C VAL A 239 -3.57 -14.88 -31.02
N VAL A 240 -3.38 -14.18 -29.92
CA VAL A 240 -4.24 -13.05 -29.51
C VAL A 240 -3.50 -11.73 -29.66
N GLY A 241 -3.97 -10.86 -30.56
CA GLY A 241 -3.41 -9.52 -30.77
C GLY A 241 -2.75 -9.36 -32.15
N GLY A 242 -3.02 -8.21 -32.78
CA GLY A 242 -2.52 -7.85 -34.11
C GLY A 242 -1.23 -7.02 -34.12
N GLY A 243 -0.48 -6.99 -33.03
CA GLY A 243 0.80 -6.27 -32.99
C GLY A 243 1.91 -6.98 -33.78
N PRO A 244 3.12 -6.39 -33.86
CA PRO A 244 4.26 -7.01 -34.55
C PRO A 244 4.56 -8.45 -34.09
N SER A 245 4.50 -8.71 -32.78
CA SER A 245 4.71 -10.07 -32.25
C SER A 245 3.64 -11.05 -32.69
N GLY A 246 2.37 -10.64 -32.67
CA GLY A 246 1.26 -11.52 -33.06
C GLY A 246 1.33 -11.90 -34.53
N LEU A 247 1.63 -10.93 -35.40
CA LEU A 247 1.82 -11.18 -36.83
C LEU A 247 3.02 -12.09 -37.12
N ASP A 248 4.20 -11.79 -36.55
CA ASP A 248 5.41 -12.59 -36.83
C ASP A 248 5.31 -14.01 -36.27
N ILE A 249 4.77 -14.18 -35.05
CA ILE A 249 4.54 -15.50 -34.45
C ILE A 249 3.54 -16.29 -35.31
N ALA A 250 2.44 -15.67 -35.74
CA ALA A 250 1.48 -16.35 -36.60
C ALA A 250 2.12 -16.80 -37.92
N ILE A 251 2.99 -15.98 -38.54
CA ILE A 251 3.75 -16.35 -39.74
C ILE A 251 4.68 -17.53 -39.47
N GLN A 252 5.40 -17.55 -38.34
CA GLN A 252 6.29 -18.67 -38.00
C GLN A 252 5.52 -19.99 -37.80
N LEU A 253 4.33 -19.91 -37.22
CA LEU A 253 3.48 -21.07 -36.97
C LEU A 253 2.93 -21.69 -38.26
N GLN A 254 2.82 -20.95 -39.37
CA GLN A 254 2.19 -21.42 -40.62
C GLN A 254 2.77 -22.75 -41.12
N LYS A 255 4.06 -22.98 -40.92
CA LYS A 255 4.77 -24.17 -41.42
C LYS A 255 4.71 -25.37 -40.48
N VAL A 256 4.22 -25.20 -39.25
CA VAL A 256 4.32 -26.23 -38.19
C VAL A 256 2.98 -26.55 -37.54
N ALA A 257 2.10 -25.56 -37.35
CA ALA A 257 0.83 -25.73 -36.66
C ALA A 257 -0.21 -26.37 -37.59
N LYS A 258 -1.09 -27.19 -37.01
CA LYS A 258 -2.21 -27.79 -37.74
C LYS A 258 -3.24 -26.73 -38.13
N LYS A 259 -3.55 -25.83 -37.19
CA LYS A 259 -4.47 -24.71 -37.38
C LYS A 259 -4.01 -23.50 -36.57
N ILE A 260 -4.06 -22.32 -37.16
CA ILE A 260 -3.75 -21.06 -36.51
C ILE A 260 -5.03 -20.25 -36.46
N VAL A 261 -5.47 -19.93 -35.25
CA VAL A 261 -6.58 -19.00 -35.02
C VAL A 261 -5.95 -17.68 -34.59
N HIS A 262 -6.14 -16.59 -35.33
CA HIS A 262 -5.55 -15.29 -35.00
C HIS A 262 -6.65 -14.27 -34.72
N SER A 263 -6.80 -13.89 -33.45
CA SER A 263 -7.78 -12.90 -32.99
C SER A 263 -7.18 -11.49 -33.03
N HIS A 264 -7.69 -10.63 -33.93
CA HIS A 264 -7.26 -9.22 -34.02
C HIS A 264 -8.21 -8.34 -34.86
N HIS A 265 -8.12 -7.02 -34.68
CA HIS A 265 -8.93 -6.01 -35.39
C HIS A 265 -8.29 -5.36 -36.61
N LEU A 266 -7.04 -5.71 -36.93
CA LEU A 266 -6.33 -5.05 -38.03
C LEU A 266 -7.11 -5.15 -39.35
N ARG A 267 -7.22 -3.98 -40.00
CA ARG A 267 -7.78 -3.81 -41.34
C ARG A 267 -6.62 -3.51 -42.29
N TYR A 268 -6.13 -4.54 -42.99
CA TYR A 268 -5.17 -4.39 -44.07
C TYR A 268 -5.73 -5.09 -45.32
N ASN A 269 -5.18 -4.79 -46.49
CA ASN A 269 -5.40 -5.62 -47.68
C ASN A 269 -4.90 -7.02 -47.37
N GLU A 270 -5.81 -7.96 -47.17
CA GLU A 270 -5.46 -9.31 -46.74
C GLU A 270 -4.70 -9.99 -47.90
N PRO A 271 -3.42 -10.37 -47.73
CA PRO A 271 -2.79 -11.28 -48.68
C PRO A 271 -3.57 -12.60 -48.68
N GLN A 272 -3.40 -13.44 -49.70
CA GLN A 272 -3.91 -14.82 -49.62
C GLN A 272 -3.28 -15.50 -48.40
N LEU A 273 -4.09 -15.72 -47.37
CA LEU A 273 -3.70 -16.42 -46.16
C LEU A 273 -3.69 -17.92 -46.46
N PRO A 274 -2.74 -18.68 -45.89
CA PRO A 274 -2.70 -20.13 -46.09
C PRO A 274 -3.95 -20.78 -45.49
N GLU A 275 -4.34 -21.95 -46.02
CA GLU A 275 -5.57 -22.66 -45.63
C GLU A 275 -5.67 -22.95 -44.13
N ASN A 276 -4.53 -23.13 -43.44
CA ASN A 276 -4.47 -23.41 -42.02
C ASN A 276 -4.58 -22.16 -41.12
N TYR A 277 -4.73 -20.96 -41.68
CA TYR A 277 -4.87 -19.71 -40.92
C TYR A 277 -6.33 -19.21 -40.94
N VAL A 278 -6.86 -18.93 -39.76
CA VAL A 278 -8.22 -18.41 -39.57
C VAL A 278 -8.18 -17.14 -38.74
N LYS A 279 -8.60 -16.01 -39.34
CA LYS A 279 -8.79 -14.75 -38.63
C LYS A 279 -10.11 -14.79 -37.84
N LYS A 280 -10.08 -14.32 -36.59
CA LYS A 280 -11.25 -14.20 -35.72
C LYS A 280 -11.39 -12.80 -35.12
N PRO A 281 -12.60 -12.37 -34.74
CA PRO A 281 -12.80 -11.15 -33.96
C PRO A 281 -12.32 -11.36 -32.52
N ASP A 282 -12.67 -10.42 -31.63
CA ASP A 282 -12.35 -10.53 -30.21
C ASP A 282 -12.93 -11.77 -29.55
N ILE A 283 -12.20 -12.24 -28.55
CA ILE A 283 -12.59 -13.32 -27.67
C ILE A 283 -13.75 -12.85 -26.79
N LYS A 284 -14.79 -13.69 -26.72
CA LYS A 284 -15.92 -13.52 -25.81
C LYS A 284 -15.62 -14.15 -24.46
N ASN A 285 -15.28 -15.45 -24.47
CA ASN A 285 -14.88 -16.20 -23.28
C ASN A 285 -14.16 -17.49 -23.67
N PHE A 286 -13.27 -17.94 -22.80
CA PHE A 286 -12.67 -19.27 -22.84
C PHE A 286 -13.58 -20.29 -22.16
N VAL A 287 -13.38 -21.55 -22.52
CA VAL A 287 -13.95 -22.75 -21.89
C VAL A 287 -12.86 -23.83 -21.86
N ARG A 288 -13.11 -24.96 -21.21
CA ARG A 288 -12.10 -26.01 -20.98
C ARG A 288 -11.26 -26.41 -22.20
N ASN A 289 -11.89 -26.64 -23.35
CA ASN A 289 -11.21 -27.14 -24.56
C ASN A 289 -11.03 -26.08 -25.66
N GLY A 290 -11.38 -24.81 -25.43
CA GLY A 290 -11.38 -23.84 -26.53
C GLY A 290 -11.88 -22.46 -26.17
N VAL A 291 -12.33 -21.73 -27.18
CA VAL A 291 -12.71 -20.32 -27.05
C VAL A 291 -13.93 -19.98 -27.91
N PHE A 292 -14.82 -19.15 -27.36
CA PHE A 292 -15.88 -18.47 -28.10
C PHE A 292 -15.46 -17.06 -28.47
N PHE A 293 -15.79 -16.66 -29.69
CA PHE A 293 -15.55 -15.32 -30.21
C PHE A 293 -16.85 -14.48 -30.23
N ASN A 294 -16.70 -13.17 -30.40
CA ASN A 294 -17.84 -12.24 -30.44
C ASN A 294 -18.77 -12.46 -31.64
N ASP A 295 -18.31 -13.12 -32.70
CA ASP A 295 -19.15 -13.57 -33.82
C ASP A 295 -19.89 -14.89 -33.55
N THR A 296 -19.89 -15.36 -32.30
CA THR A 296 -20.47 -16.62 -31.82
C THR A 296 -19.78 -17.89 -32.28
N SER A 297 -18.72 -17.79 -33.09
CA SER A 297 -17.96 -18.96 -33.51
C SER A 297 -17.15 -19.56 -32.35
N PHE A 298 -16.95 -20.88 -32.40
CA PHE A 298 -16.15 -21.64 -31.45
C PHE A 298 -14.94 -22.24 -32.16
N GLU A 299 -13.80 -22.28 -31.46
CA GLU A 299 -12.59 -22.97 -31.90
C GLU A 299 -12.03 -23.82 -30.77
N GLU A 300 -11.75 -25.08 -31.06
CA GLU A 300 -11.04 -26.00 -30.17
C GLU A 300 -9.52 -25.78 -30.29
N LEU A 301 -8.83 -25.66 -29.16
CA LEU A 301 -7.45 -25.16 -29.10
C LEU A 301 -6.61 -25.99 -28.15
N ASP A 302 -5.35 -26.24 -28.54
CA ASP A 302 -4.35 -26.87 -27.68
C ASP A 302 -3.51 -25.81 -26.94
N HIS A 303 -3.26 -24.67 -27.59
CA HIS A 303 -2.40 -23.61 -27.07
C HIS A 303 -2.93 -22.21 -27.35
N VAL A 304 -2.64 -21.29 -26.44
CA VAL A 304 -2.94 -19.87 -26.52
C VAL A 304 -1.66 -19.07 -26.33
N ILE A 305 -1.35 -18.20 -27.29
CA ILE A 305 -0.24 -17.26 -27.26
C ILE A 305 -0.81 -15.84 -27.20
N LEU A 306 -0.69 -15.22 -26.02
CA LEU A 306 -1.11 -13.85 -25.79
C LEU A 306 -0.03 -12.89 -26.33
N ALA A 307 -0.27 -12.33 -27.51
CA ALA A 307 0.55 -11.28 -28.12
C ALA A 307 -0.02 -9.87 -27.82
N THR A 308 -0.41 -9.66 -26.57
CA THR A 308 -1.16 -8.50 -26.07
C THR A 308 -0.30 -7.32 -25.61
N GLY A 309 1.01 -7.40 -25.82
CA GLY A 309 1.95 -6.31 -25.60
C GLY A 309 2.57 -6.31 -24.20
N TYR A 310 3.13 -5.17 -23.79
CA TYR A 310 3.92 -5.05 -22.57
C TYR A 310 3.48 -3.84 -21.74
N ARG A 311 3.83 -3.84 -20.45
CA ARG A 311 3.58 -2.75 -19.51
C ARG A 311 4.88 -2.01 -19.19
N ILE A 312 4.76 -0.70 -18.96
CA ILE A 312 5.85 0.07 -18.36
C ILE A 312 6.05 -0.42 -16.92
N HIS A 313 7.28 -0.81 -16.59
CA HIS A 313 7.59 -1.39 -15.29
C HIS A 313 9.02 -1.01 -14.86
N HIS A 314 9.13 -0.16 -13.84
CA HIS A 314 10.40 0.33 -13.29
C HIS A 314 10.40 0.14 -11.76
N PRO A 315 10.47 -1.11 -11.28
CA PRO A 315 10.21 -1.45 -9.87
C PRO A 315 11.28 -0.90 -8.90
N PHE A 316 12.42 -0.45 -9.42
CA PHE A 316 13.50 0.12 -8.63
C PHE A 316 13.35 1.63 -8.40
N LEU A 317 12.41 2.32 -9.07
CA LEU A 317 12.16 3.74 -8.85
C LEU A 317 11.08 3.92 -7.77
N ASP A 318 11.35 4.74 -6.76
CA ASP A 318 10.37 5.12 -5.73
C ASP A 318 9.87 6.57 -5.90
N ARG A 319 9.06 7.04 -4.95
CA ARG A 319 8.49 8.40 -4.98
C ARG A 319 9.55 9.52 -5.00
N SER A 320 10.78 9.25 -4.55
CA SER A 320 11.87 10.22 -4.61
C SER A 320 12.29 10.54 -6.04
N SER A 321 11.87 9.73 -7.03
CA SER A 321 12.13 10.00 -8.43
C SER A 321 11.33 11.20 -8.99
N GLY A 322 10.31 11.70 -8.29
CA GLY A 322 9.48 12.78 -8.81
C GLY A 322 8.55 12.39 -9.98
N LEU A 323 8.38 11.10 -10.27
CA LEU A 323 7.61 10.59 -11.42
C LEU A 323 6.29 9.94 -10.98
N LEU A 324 5.27 10.10 -11.80
CA LEU A 324 4.09 9.26 -11.83
C LEU A 324 4.31 8.12 -12.83
N ILE A 325 4.35 6.89 -12.32
CA ILE A 325 4.54 5.67 -13.12
C ILE A 325 3.25 4.86 -13.08
N THR A 326 2.67 4.61 -14.26
CA THR A 326 1.51 3.74 -14.48
C THR A 326 1.90 2.61 -15.43
N ASN A 327 1.05 1.59 -15.57
CA ASN A 327 1.27 0.49 -16.53
C ASN A 327 1.45 0.94 -17.99
N LYS A 328 1.01 2.16 -18.35
CA LYS A 328 1.07 2.68 -19.73
C LYS A 328 1.98 3.89 -19.89
N TYR A 329 2.24 4.64 -18.82
CA TYR A 329 2.89 5.94 -18.89
C TYR A 329 3.89 6.15 -17.76
N LEU A 330 5.01 6.78 -18.10
CA LEU A 330 5.98 7.36 -17.18
C LEU A 330 6.01 8.88 -17.45
N MET A 331 5.74 9.68 -16.42
CA MET A 331 5.54 11.13 -16.57
C MET A 331 5.88 11.91 -15.28
N PRO A 332 6.18 13.21 -15.37
CA PRO A 332 6.35 14.00 -16.59
C PRO A 332 7.77 13.90 -17.16
N LEU A 333 7.88 13.80 -18.50
CA LEU A 333 9.16 13.71 -19.21
C LEU A 333 9.28 14.78 -20.30
N HIS A 334 10.30 15.63 -20.24
CA HIS A 334 10.66 16.53 -21.33
C HIS A 334 11.26 15.72 -22.48
N ASN A 335 10.71 15.92 -23.68
CA ASN A 335 11.06 15.18 -24.91
C ASN A 335 11.03 13.64 -24.79
N GLN A 336 10.28 13.10 -23.82
CA GLN A 336 10.27 11.66 -23.47
C GLN A 336 11.65 11.12 -23.05
N VAL A 337 12.56 11.99 -22.58
CA VAL A 337 13.93 11.65 -22.18
C VAL A 337 14.20 12.09 -20.75
N ILE A 338 13.99 13.37 -20.44
CA ILE A 338 14.44 13.98 -19.20
C ILE A 338 13.28 14.04 -18.22
N ASN A 339 13.46 13.56 -17.01
CA ASN A 339 12.49 13.76 -15.95
C ASN A 339 12.42 15.24 -15.56
N ILE A 340 11.25 15.85 -15.73
CA ILE A 340 11.10 17.30 -15.57
C ILE A 340 11.34 17.71 -14.11
N ARG A 341 10.87 16.90 -13.15
CA ARG A 341 11.01 17.18 -11.72
C ARG A 341 12.42 16.92 -11.18
N GLU A 342 13.14 16.00 -11.84
CA GLU A 342 14.48 15.58 -11.46
C GLU A 342 15.35 15.37 -12.71
N PRO A 343 15.88 16.44 -13.34
CA PRO A 343 16.55 16.35 -14.65
C PRO A 343 17.80 15.45 -14.67
N SER A 344 18.34 15.12 -13.50
CA SER A 344 19.45 14.18 -13.37
C SER A 344 19.03 12.70 -13.49
N LEU A 345 17.73 12.40 -13.52
CA LEU A 345 17.16 11.10 -13.88
C LEU A 345 16.60 11.15 -15.30
N MET A 346 17.13 10.31 -16.19
CA MET A 346 16.81 10.32 -17.62
C MET A 346 16.49 8.91 -18.12
N PHE A 347 15.79 8.83 -19.24
CA PHE A 347 15.32 7.58 -19.83
C PHE A 347 15.62 7.52 -21.32
N ILE A 348 15.90 6.33 -21.82
CA ILE A 348 16.05 6.06 -23.25
C ILE A 348 15.04 4.97 -23.65
N GLY A 349 14.23 5.25 -24.67
CA GLY A 349 13.31 4.26 -25.27
C GLY A 349 11.97 4.07 -24.54
N ILE A 350 11.40 5.13 -23.95
CA ILE A 350 10.06 5.10 -23.30
C ILE A 350 8.90 5.31 -24.31
N SER A 351 9.17 5.72 -25.55
CA SER A 351 8.12 5.93 -26.56
C SER A 351 7.62 4.60 -27.13
N LYS A 352 6.30 4.44 -27.33
CA LYS A 352 5.69 3.18 -27.83
C LYS A 352 6.16 2.73 -29.22
N GLN A 353 6.64 3.67 -30.03
CA GLN A 353 7.13 3.42 -31.39
C GLN A 353 8.35 4.28 -31.64
N TYR A 354 9.49 3.63 -31.87
CA TYR A 354 10.72 4.29 -32.28
C TYR A 354 11.52 3.38 -33.20
N ILE A 355 12.30 4.01 -34.08
CA ILE A 355 13.41 3.35 -34.76
C ILE A 355 14.67 3.56 -33.91
N ASN A 356 15.67 2.67 -34.01
CA ASN A 356 16.84 2.75 -33.14
C ASN A 356 17.65 4.06 -33.32
N LYS A 357 17.53 4.73 -34.47
CA LYS A 357 18.10 6.08 -34.67
C LYS A 357 17.60 7.09 -33.63
N ILE A 358 16.35 7.00 -33.20
CA ILE A 358 15.82 7.86 -32.12
C ILE A 358 16.51 7.52 -30.80
N LEU A 359 16.77 6.24 -30.52
CA LEU A 359 17.49 5.84 -29.31
C LEU A 359 18.93 6.37 -29.28
N ASN A 360 19.63 6.37 -30.42
CA ASN A 360 20.95 7.01 -30.54
C ASN A 360 20.87 8.51 -30.25
N ALA A 361 19.91 9.21 -30.87
CA ALA A 361 19.72 10.64 -30.65
C ALA A 361 19.39 10.98 -29.19
N GLN A 362 18.57 10.15 -28.52
CA GLN A 362 18.29 10.29 -27.09
C GLN A 362 19.55 10.09 -26.24
N ALA A 363 20.36 9.07 -26.56
CA ALA A 363 21.62 8.80 -25.87
C ALA A 363 22.62 9.94 -26.02
N GLU A 364 22.77 10.48 -27.23
CA GLU A 364 23.63 11.64 -27.49
C GLU A 364 23.13 12.90 -26.78
N TYR A 365 21.82 13.17 -26.85
CA TYR A 365 21.20 14.31 -26.17
C TYR A 365 21.44 14.29 -24.66
N ILE A 366 21.30 13.11 -24.02
CA ILE A 366 21.65 12.91 -22.62
C ILE A 366 23.12 13.20 -22.37
N ALA A 367 24.02 12.63 -23.18
CA ALA A 367 25.46 12.82 -22.97
C ALA A 367 25.90 14.27 -23.17
N LEU A 368 25.33 14.99 -24.15
CA LEU A 368 25.54 16.43 -24.36
C LEU A 368 25.07 17.26 -23.16
N PHE A 369 23.91 16.93 -22.59
CA PHE A 369 23.40 17.56 -21.37
C PHE A 369 24.33 17.32 -20.17
N ILE A 370 24.73 16.07 -19.93
CA ILE A 370 25.67 15.70 -18.86
C ILE A 370 27.07 16.28 -19.12
N ALA A 371 27.45 16.53 -20.37
CA ALA A 371 28.70 17.23 -20.72
C ALA A 371 28.60 18.77 -20.65
N GLY A 372 27.40 19.32 -20.46
CA GLY A 372 27.18 20.76 -20.25
C GLY A 372 27.26 21.54 -21.55
N LYS A 373 26.90 20.89 -22.66
CA LYS A 373 26.92 21.50 -23.99
C LYS A 373 25.70 22.37 -24.27
N PHE A 374 24.64 22.24 -23.46
CA PHE A 374 23.47 23.09 -23.47
C PHE A 374 22.80 23.07 -22.10
N GLU A 375 21.95 24.07 -21.86
CA GLU A 375 21.08 24.15 -20.68
C GLU A 375 19.66 23.75 -21.05
N LEU A 376 18.95 23.15 -20.09
CA LEU A 376 17.54 22.85 -20.28
C LEU A 376 16.71 24.13 -20.11
N PRO A 377 15.53 24.22 -20.75
CA PRO A 377 14.53 25.19 -20.35
C PRO A 377 14.22 25.04 -18.86
N SER A 378 13.65 26.09 -18.27
CA SER A 378 13.18 26.03 -16.89
C SER A 378 12.17 24.89 -16.68
N GLU A 379 12.03 24.44 -15.43
CA GLU A 379 11.05 23.41 -15.07
C GLU A 379 9.64 23.81 -15.52
N GLU A 380 9.26 25.08 -15.33
CA GLU A 380 7.97 25.65 -15.72
C GLU A 380 7.75 25.57 -17.22
N GLU A 381 8.73 25.99 -18.03
CA GLU A 381 8.65 25.90 -19.50
C GLU A 381 8.53 24.43 -19.96
N MET A 382 9.34 23.54 -19.38
CA MET A 382 9.28 22.11 -19.71
C MET A 382 7.90 21.51 -19.36
N LEU A 383 7.34 21.87 -18.20
CA LEU A 383 5.99 21.46 -17.78
C LEU A 383 4.92 22.02 -18.71
N GLU A 384 4.97 23.29 -19.07
CA GLU A 384 4.01 23.93 -19.99
C GLU A 384 4.03 23.25 -21.37
N MET A 385 5.22 22.98 -21.91
CA MET A 385 5.39 22.25 -23.16
C MET A 385 4.81 20.84 -23.06
N TRP A 386 5.07 20.13 -21.95
CA TRP A 386 4.54 18.79 -21.72
C TRP A 386 3.02 18.79 -21.60
N MET A 387 2.47 19.75 -20.86
CA MET A 387 1.04 19.96 -20.65
C MET A 387 0.34 20.21 -21.98
N THR A 388 0.88 21.08 -22.82
CA THR A 388 0.29 21.42 -24.12
C THR A 388 0.30 20.24 -25.08
N LYS A 389 1.40 19.47 -25.14
CA LYS A 389 1.60 18.42 -26.15
C LYS A 389 1.07 17.04 -25.76
N HIS A 390 1.04 16.72 -24.45
CA HIS A 390 0.86 15.34 -24.00
C HIS A 390 -0.24 15.14 -22.96
N ALA A 391 -0.49 16.12 -22.08
CA ALA A 391 -1.45 15.97 -20.99
C ALA A 391 -2.89 15.65 -21.46
N PRO A 392 -3.46 16.28 -22.52
CA PRO A 392 -4.85 16.05 -22.92
C PRO A 392 -5.16 14.61 -23.33
N ARG A 393 -4.17 13.87 -23.86
CA ARG A 393 -4.33 12.46 -24.26
C ARG A 393 -4.04 11.52 -23.11
N LYS A 394 -2.91 11.73 -22.43
CA LYS A 394 -2.45 10.81 -21.36
C LYS A 394 -3.33 10.87 -20.11
N LEU A 395 -3.91 12.02 -19.78
CA LEU A 395 -4.80 12.15 -18.61
C LEU A 395 -6.21 11.61 -18.85
N LYS A 396 -6.75 11.70 -20.08
CA LYS A 396 -8.01 11.03 -20.46
C LYS A 396 -7.91 9.51 -20.29
N ASP A 397 -6.75 8.94 -20.62
CA ASP A 397 -6.45 7.53 -20.39
C ASP A 397 -6.24 7.22 -18.90
N ILE A 398 -5.73 8.13 -18.08
CA ILE A 398 -5.61 7.89 -16.64
C ILE A 398 -7.00 7.86 -15.97
N ASN A 399 -7.92 8.72 -16.39
CA ASN A 399 -9.28 8.76 -15.83
C ASN A 399 -10.18 7.59 -16.27
N SER A 400 -9.81 6.85 -17.32
CA SER A 400 -10.58 5.71 -17.87
C SER A 400 -10.03 4.33 -17.47
N PHE A 401 -8.90 4.29 -16.76
CA PHE A 401 -8.31 3.06 -16.26
C PHE A 401 -8.13 3.15 -14.75
N VAL A 402 -8.67 2.15 -14.03
CA VAL A 402 -8.23 1.85 -12.66
C VAL A 402 -6.71 1.68 -12.72
N THR A 403 -6.00 2.60 -12.07
CA THR A 403 -4.56 2.51 -11.88
C THR A 403 -4.27 1.17 -11.20
N GLU A 404 -3.58 0.25 -11.88
CA GLU A 404 -2.85 -0.75 -11.11
C GLU A 404 -1.76 0.02 -10.36
N PRO A 405 -1.68 -0.11 -9.03
CA PRO A 405 -0.95 0.84 -8.22
C PRO A 405 0.55 0.58 -8.30
N LEU A 406 1.34 1.66 -8.21
CA LEU A 406 2.63 1.66 -7.50
C LEU A 406 2.50 0.72 -6.29
N GLU A 407 3.49 -0.12 -5.96
CA GLU A 407 3.40 -1.08 -4.83
C GLU A 407 2.53 -0.52 -3.71
N LYS A 408 1.40 -1.21 -3.45
CA LYS A 408 0.39 -0.70 -2.52
C LYS A 408 1.09 -0.43 -1.18
N PRO A 409 0.94 0.77 -0.60
CA PRO A 409 1.69 1.15 0.58
C PRO A 409 1.49 0.12 1.69
N HIS A 410 2.57 -0.37 2.28
CA HIS A 410 2.50 -1.36 3.35
C HIS A 410 2.02 -0.67 4.62
N THR A 411 0.99 -1.24 5.25
CA THR A 411 0.39 -0.72 6.48
C THR A 411 0.61 -1.67 7.66
N CYS A 412 1.25 -1.22 8.74
CA CYS A 412 1.30 -1.99 10.00
C CYS A 412 0.14 -1.59 10.92
N ILE A 413 -0.68 -2.55 11.34
CA ILE A 413 -1.74 -2.36 12.33
C ILE A 413 -1.26 -2.91 13.67
N ILE A 414 -1.34 -2.13 14.74
CA ILE A 414 -0.94 -2.57 16.09
C ILE A 414 -2.18 -2.92 16.91
N GLY A 415 -2.37 -4.21 17.16
CA GLY A 415 -3.46 -4.81 17.94
C GLY A 415 -4.50 -5.54 17.08
N ALA A 416 -4.80 -6.79 17.40
CA ALA A 416 -5.84 -7.60 16.74
C ALA A 416 -7.12 -7.72 17.60
N GLY A 417 -7.50 -6.62 18.26
CA GLY A 417 -8.83 -6.44 18.83
C GLY A 417 -9.87 -6.04 17.77
N TYR A 418 -11.08 -5.68 18.19
CA TYR A 418 -12.14 -5.24 17.26
C TYR A 418 -11.66 -4.15 16.29
N SER A 419 -11.01 -3.09 16.79
CA SER A 419 -10.51 -1.98 15.98
C SER A 419 -9.56 -2.44 14.87
N GLY A 420 -8.52 -3.20 15.21
CA GLY A 420 -7.51 -3.60 14.24
C GLY A 420 -8.02 -4.65 13.25
N LEU A 421 -8.96 -5.51 13.66
CA LEU A 421 -9.61 -6.47 12.77
C LEU A 421 -10.59 -5.79 11.80
N ALA A 422 -11.31 -4.76 12.25
CA ALA A 422 -12.10 -3.91 11.35
C ALA A 422 -11.19 -3.21 10.33
N THR A 423 -10.07 -2.61 10.78
CA THR A 423 -9.09 -1.99 9.87
C THR A 423 -8.53 -2.99 8.88
N ALA A 424 -8.09 -4.17 9.33
CA ALA A 424 -7.57 -5.22 8.47
C ALA A 424 -8.59 -5.63 7.40
N ARG A 425 -9.87 -5.78 7.77
CA ARG A 425 -10.92 -6.12 6.83
C ARG A 425 -11.14 -5.05 5.78
N HIS A 426 -11.26 -3.79 6.19
CA HIS A 426 -11.41 -2.67 5.26
C HIS A 426 -10.19 -2.58 4.33
N LEU A 427 -8.96 -2.64 4.84
CA LEU A 427 -7.76 -2.67 4.00
C LEU A 427 -7.76 -3.84 3.00
N GLN A 428 -8.24 -5.03 3.40
CA GLN A 428 -8.40 -6.19 2.53
C GLN A 428 -9.41 -5.92 1.40
N GLN A 429 -10.52 -5.22 1.66
CA GLN A 429 -11.51 -4.87 0.62
C GLN A 429 -10.94 -3.94 -0.45
N TYR A 430 -10.13 -2.96 -0.05
CA TYR A 430 -9.39 -2.09 -0.99
C TYR A 430 -8.15 -2.81 -1.59
N GLY A 431 -7.92 -4.06 -1.21
CA GLY A 431 -6.80 -4.90 -1.62
C GLY A 431 -5.43 -4.36 -1.22
N LEU A 432 -5.35 -3.53 -0.19
CA LEU A 432 -4.12 -2.90 0.31
C LEU A 432 -3.21 -3.91 1.00
N ASN A 433 -1.91 -3.62 1.05
CA ASN A 433 -0.93 -4.48 1.72
C ASN A 433 -0.84 -4.10 3.21
N PHE A 434 -1.00 -5.07 4.10
CA PHE A 434 -0.94 -4.82 5.54
C PHE A 434 -0.52 -6.04 6.36
N THR A 435 0.01 -5.76 7.54
CA THR A 435 0.33 -6.75 8.58
C THR A 435 -0.24 -6.29 9.92
N VAL A 436 -0.90 -7.18 10.67
CA VAL A 436 -1.42 -6.91 12.02
C VAL A 436 -0.50 -7.52 13.06
N PHE A 437 -0.06 -6.73 14.04
CA PHE A 437 0.79 -7.19 15.14
C PHE A 437 -0.05 -7.33 16.41
N GLU A 438 -0.17 -8.56 16.91
CA GLU A 438 -0.91 -8.86 18.14
C GLU A 438 0.04 -9.41 19.19
N ARG A 439 0.10 -8.73 20.34
CA ARG A 439 1.03 -9.09 21.41
C ARG A 439 0.73 -10.46 22.03
N THR A 440 -0.53 -10.88 22.04
CA THR A 440 -0.94 -12.13 22.67
C THR A 440 -0.98 -13.31 21.71
N LYS A 441 -1.16 -14.52 22.24
CA LYS A 441 -1.27 -15.78 21.47
C LYS A 441 -2.55 -15.96 20.65
N ASP A 442 -3.54 -15.08 20.77
CA ASP A 442 -4.81 -15.20 20.04
C ASP A 442 -5.40 -13.81 19.80
N ILE A 443 -6.28 -13.67 18.82
CA ILE A 443 -6.97 -12.42 18.49
C ILE A 443 -8.05 -12.06 19.52
N GLY A 444 -8.69 -10.91 19.35
CA GLY A 444 -9.88 -10.48 20.09
C GLY A 444 -9.65 -9.39 21.15
N GLY A 445 -8.39 -9.06 21.46
CA GLY A 445 -8.01 -7.97 22.36
C GLY A 445 -8.76 -8.01 23.70
N THR A 446 -9.41 -6.89 24.07
CA THR A 446 -10.21 -6.77 25.31
C THR A 446 -11.35 -7.77 25.41
N TRP A 447 -11.74 -8.52 24.38
CA TRP A 447 -12.86 -9.48 24.46
C TRP A 447 -12.41 -10.91 24.72
N ARG A 448 -11.10 -11.18 24.65
CA ARG A 448 -10.54 -12.46 25.05
C ARG A 448 -10.53 -12.55 26.57
N PHE A 449 -11.14 -13.57 27.15
CA PHE A 449 -11.03 -13.83 28.59
C PHE A 449 -9.66 -14.43 28.93
N ASP A 450 -9.00 -13.87 29.94
CA ASP A 450 -7.74 -14.37 30.50
C ASP A 450 -7.87 -14.39 32.02
N PRO A 451 -7.69 -15.55 32.68
CA PRO A 451 -7.81 -15.64 34.14
C PRO A 451 -6.60 -15.04 34.87
N ASN A 452 -5.49 -14.77 34.18
CA ASN A 452 -4.29 -14.20 34.79
C ASN A 452 -4.44 -12.70 35.06
N VAL A 453 -3.64 -12.19 36.00
CA VAL A 453 -3.54 -10.76 36.36
C VAL A 453 -2.07 -10.33 36.33
N GLY A 454 -1.81 -9.05 36.06
CA GLY A 454 -0.45 -8.54 35.92
C GLY A 454 0.18 -8.91 34.57
N VAL A 455 0.90 -10.03 34.50
CA VAL A 455 1.55 -10.53 33.29
C VAL A 455 0.99 -11.88 32.84
N ASP A 456 1.01 -12.13 31.54
CA ASP A 456 0.59 -13.41 30.96
C ASP A 456 1.72 -14.46 30.98
N GLU A 457 1.46 -15.63 30.40
CA GLU A 457 2.41 -16.75 30.33
C GLU A 457 3.72 -16.41 29.59
N ASP A 458 3.73 -15.35 28.79
CA ASP A 458 4.90 -14.88 28.03
C ASP A 458 5.64 -13.73 28.74
N GLY A 459 5.22 -13.36 29.95
CA GLY A 459 5.77 -12.25 30.72
C GLY A 459 5.36 -10.87 30.19
N VAL A 460 4.33 -10.79 29.34
CA VAL A 460 3.81 -9.54 28.77
C VAL A 460 2.61 -9.07 29.61
N PRO A 461 2.41 -7.75 29.82
CA PRO A 461 1.25 -7.27 30.57
C PRO A 461 -0.08 -7.78 30.01
N VAL A 462 -0.92 -8.34 30.89
CA VAL A 462 -2.26 -8.81 30.54
C VAL A 462 -3.05 -7.66 29.93
N SER A 463 -3.59 -7.90 28.74
CA SER A 463 -4.21 -6.86 27.91
C SER A 463 -5.71 -6.70 28.13
N THR A 464 -6.35 -7.71 28.70
CA THR A 464 -7.81 -7.85 28.74
C THR A 464 -8.37 -7.52 30.12
N SER A 465 -9.42 -6.69 30.13
CA SER A 465 -10.21 -6.37 31.32
C SER A 465 -11.46 -7.27 31.45
N GLN A 466 -11.53 -8.39 30.74
CA GLN A 466 -12.70 -9.30 30.81
C GLN A 466 -12.73 -10.06 32.14
N TYR A 467 -13.95 -10.29 32.60
CA TYR A 467 -14.30 -11.19 33.70
C TYR A 467 -15.35 -12.21 33.27
N LYS A 468 -15.43 -13.31 34.02
CA LYS A 468 -16.13 -14.54 33.61
C LYS A 468 -17.58 -14.33 33.17
N TYR A 469 -18.31 -13.46 33.85
CA TYR A 469 -19.76 -13.25 33.66
C TYR A 469 -20.11 -11.92 32.99
N LEU A 470 -19.14 -11.25 32.35
CA LEU A 470 -19.37 -9.98 31.66
C LEU A 470 -20.50 -10.11 30.64
N ARG A 471 -21.47 -9.20 30.73
CA ARG A 471 -22.48 -8.96 29.69
C ARG A 471 -22.20 -7.63 29.01
N THR A 472 -22.46 -7.55 27.72
CA THR A 472 -22.32 -6.29 27.01
C THR A 472 -23.39 -5.31 27.51
N ASN A 473 -22.98 -4.06 27.66
CA ASN A 473 -23.88 -2.94 27.97
C ASN A 473 -24.47 -2.30 26.70
N SER A 474 -24.17 -2.87 25.52
CA SER A 474 -24.64 -2.43 24.22
C SER A 474 -25.33 -3.59 23.49
N PRO A 475 -26.39 -3.30 22.71
CA PRO A 475 -27.09 -4.32 21.94
C PRO A 475 -26.20 -4.89 20.83
N ARG A 476 -26.36 -6.16 20.49
CA ARG A 476 -25.56 -6.88 19.50
C ARG A 476 -25.50 -6.14 18.15
N GLU A 477 -26.59 -5.49 17.73
CA GLU A 477 -26.69 -4.78 16.46
C GLU A 477 -25.72 -3.59 16.37
N SER A 478 -25.49 -2.89 17.48
CA SER A 478 -24.54 -1.78 17.56
C SER A 478 -23.10 -2.23 17.79
N MET A 479 -22.91 -3.50 18.17
CA MET A 479 -21.59 -4.13 18.37
C MET A 479 -21.06 -4.87 17.14
N ALA A 480 -21.92 -5.13 16.15
CA ALA A 480 -21.57 -5.87 14.94
C ALA A 480 -20.65 -5.06 14.01
N PHE A 481 -19.71 -5.76 13.36
CA PHE A 481 -19.03 -5.28 12.16
C PHE A 481 -20.05 -5.01 11.05
N THR A 482 -19.79 -4.01 10.21
CA THR A 482 -20.83 -3.48 9.31
C THR A 482 -21.35 -4.49 8.30
N GLU A 483 -20.47 -5.35 7.80
CA GLU A 483 -20.78 -6.39 6.81
C GLU A 483 -20.99 -7.79 7.42
N PHE A 484 -21.06 -7.91 8.75
CA PHE A 484 -21.13 -9.22 9.41
C PHE A 484 -22.09 -9.20 10.59
N ALA A 485 -23.34 -9.63 10.37
CA ALA A 485 -24.34 -9.67 11.43
C ALA A 485 -24.08 -10.79 12.45
N PHE A 486 -24.61 -10.63 13.67
CA PHE A 486 -24.71 -11.74 14.61
C PHE A 486 -25.76 -12.76 14.14
N PRO A 487 -25.62 -14.05 14.49
CA PRO A 487 -26.70 -15.02 14.34
C PRO A 487 -27.98 -14.56 15.04
N GLU A 488 -29.14 -14.75 14.41
CA GLU A 488 -30.43 -14.28 14.94
C GLU A 488 -30.75 -14.79 16.35
N SER A 489 -30.29 -15.99 16.70
CA SER A 489 -30.44 -16.59 18.04
C SER A 489 -29.57 -15.93 19.13
N THR A 490 -28.69 -14.99 18.78
CA THR A 490 -27.85 -14.28 19.76
C THR A 490 -28.71 -13.35 20.63
N PRO A 491 -28.62 -13.41 21.96
CA PRO A 491 -29.34 -12.46 22.84
C PRO A 491 -29.00 -11.01 22.50
N THR A 492 -29.95 -10.08 22.71
CA THR A 492 -29.75 -8.64 22.46
C THR A 492 -28.50 -8.10 23.17
N PHE A 493 -28.28 -8.47 24.43
CA PHE A 493 -27.07 -8.14 25.19
C PHE A 493 -26.25 -9.41 25.43
N PRO A 494 -25.37 -9.80 24.47
CA PRO A 494 -24.59 -11.03 24.57
C PRO A 494 -23.60 -11.00 25.73
N THR A 495 -23.09 -12.17 26.11
CA THR A 495 -21.95 -12.27 27.03
C THR A 495 -20.65 -11.90 26.33
N GLY A 496 -19.63 -11.47 27.08
CA GLY A 496 -18.30 -11.22 26.52
C GLY A 496 -17.73 -12.43 25.76
N THR A 497 -17.99 -13.65 26.27
CA THR A 497 -17.62 -14.90 25.58
C THR A 497 -18.35 -15.08 24.25
N CYS A 498 -19.64 -14.74 24.19
CA CYS A 498 -20.41 -14.78 22.94
C CYS A 498 -19.85 -13.78 21.92
N PHE A 499 -19.51 -12.56 22.35
CA PHE A 499 -18.93 -11.57 21.45
C PHE A 499 -17.53 -11.96 20.96
N TYR A 500 -16.72 -12.55 21.82
CA TYR A 500 -15.42 -13.09 21.41
C TYR A 500 -15.53 -14.18 20.35
N LYS A 501 -16.49 -15.11 20.50
CA LYS A 501 -16.78 -16.13 19.47
C LYS A 501 -17.21 -15.48 18.16
N TYR A 502 -18.02 -14.43 18.21
CA TYR A 502 -18.41 -13.66 17.03
C TYR A 502 -17.20 -13.02 16.32
N ILE A 503 -16.25 -12.43 17.06
CA ILE A 503 -15.00 -11.91 16.47
C ILE A 503 -14.20 -13.04 15.80
N LYS A 504 -14.10 -14.23 16.41
CA LYS A 504 -13.44 -15.38 15.77
C LYS A 504 -14.16 -15.83 14.49
N SER A 505 -15.48 -15.84 14.50
CA SER A 505 -16.28 -16.15 13.30
C SER A 505 -16.04 -15.14 12.18
N PHE A 506 -15.93 -13.84 12.49
CA PHE A 506 -15.58 -12.79 11.53
C PHE A 506 -14.20 -13.03 10.91
N VAL A 507 -13.17 -13.25 11.74
CA VAL A 507 -11.80 -13.53 11.27
C VAL A 507 -11.75 -14.77 10.39
N LYS A 508 -12.48 -15.83 10.75
CA LYS A 508 -12.59 -17.05 9.95
C LYS A 508 -13.29 -16.80 8.62
N HIS A 509 -14.42 -16.09 8.64
CA HIS A 509 -15.23 -15.83 7.44
C HIS A 509 -14.44 -15.04 6.38
N PHE A 510 -13.70 -14.00 6.81
CA PHE A 510 -12.92 -13.15 5.90
C PHE A 510 -11.45 -13.58 5.76
N HIS A 511 -11.07 -14.74 6.32
CA HIS A 511 -9.72 -15.30 6.22
C HIS A 511 -8.63 -14.29 6.63
N LEU A 512 -8.82 -13.58 7.75
CA LEU A 512 -7.90 -12.52 8.18
C LEU A 512 -6.68 -13.04 8.94
N LEU A 513 -6.75 -14.25 9.50
CA LEU A 513 -5.70 -14.80 10.34
C LEU A 513 -4.30 -14.85 9.69
N PRO A 514 -4.13 -15.14 8.37
CA PRO A 514 -2.83 -15.09 7.71
C PRO A 514 -2.13 -13.72 7.75
N TYR A 515 -2.88 -12.64 7.94
CA TYR A 515 -2.33 -11.27 8.04
C TYR A 515 -1.97 -10.89 9.49
N VAL A 516 -2.24 -11.75 10.47
CA VAL A 516 -2.03 -11.46 11.89
C VAL A 516 -0.79 -12.19 12.40
N GLN A 517 0.21 -11.41 12.80
CA GLN A 517 1.37 -11.88 13.54
C GLN A 517 1.07 -11.90 15.04
N LEU A 518 0.74 -13.08 15.56
CA LEU A 518 0.54 -13.33 16.97
C LEU A 518 1.88 -13.38 17.74
N ARG A 519 1.81 -13.16 19.06
CA ARG A 519 2.96 -13.09 19.97
C ARG A 519 4.00 -12.05 19.53
N SER A 520 3.53 -10.90 19.04
CA SER A 520 4.35 -9.79 18.57
C SER A 520 4.09 -8.55 19.43
N TYR A 521 4.91 -8.37 20.47
CA TYR A 521 4.82 -7.23 21.38
C TYR A 521 5.60 -6.05 20.80
N VAL A 522 4.88 -5.06 20.26
CA VAL A 522 5.50 -3.84 19.71
C VAL A 522 6.11 -3.01 20.84
N VAL A 523 7.42 -2.75 20.73
CA VAL A 523 8.21 -2.04 21.74
C VAL A 523 8.58 -0.63 21.30
N SER A 524 8.68 -0.38 19.99
CA SER A 524 8.99 0.95 19.45
C SER A 524 8.37 1.15 18.07
N VAL A 525 7.88 2.36 17.81
CA VAL A 525 7.41 2.87 16.53
C VAL A 525 8.09 4.21 16.32
N LYS A 526 9.00 4.25 15.36
CA LYS A 526 9.84 5.42 15.06
C LYS A 526 9.71 5.79 13.60
N LEU A 527 9.69 7.08 13.29
CA LEU A 527 9.82 7.53 11.91
C LEU A 527 11.31 7.57 11.54
N ALA A 528 11.71 6.75 10.58
CA ALA A 528 13.08 6.67 10.06
C ALA A 528 13.05 6.70 8.52
N ASN A 529 13.82 7.58 7.90
CA ASN A 529 13.95 7.64 6.43
C ASN A 529 12.61 7.72 5.67
N LYS A 530 11.67 8.54 6.17
CA LYS A 530 10.31 8.74 5.62
C LYS A 530 9.40 7.49 5.67
N GLN A 531 9.79 6.43 6.39
CA GLN A 531 8.94 5.27 6.69
C GLN A 531 8.88 5.03 8.20
N TRP A 532 7.86 4.30 8.65
CA TRP A 532 7.75 3.87 10.04
C TRP A 532 8.52 2.58 10.24
N GLU A 533 9.47 2.62 11.16
CA GLU A 533 10.12 1.44 11.71
C GLU A 533 9.33 0.96 12.93
N LEU A 534 8.83 -0.28 12.86
CA LEU A 534 8.22 -0.99 13.98
C LEU A 534 9.21 -2.02 14.53
N LEU A 535 9.66 -1.81 15.78
CA LEU A 535 10.41 -2.80 16.54
C LEU A 535 9.43 -3.59 17.41
N TYR A 536 9.44 -4.92 17.29
CA TYR A 536 8.61 -5.80 18.12
C TYR A 536 9.42 -6.97 18.67
N TYR A 537 9.16 -7.29 19.93
CA TYR A 537 9.71 -8.41 20.65
C TYR A 537 8.73 -9.58 20.62
N ARG A 538 9.23 -10.80 20.43
CA ARG A 538 8.43 -12.02 20.49
C ARG A 538 8.94 -12.88 21.65
N PRO A 539 8.35 -12.77 22.85
CA PRO A 539 8.88 -13.37 24.07
C PRO A 539 9.09 -14.88 23.98
N HIS A 540 8.12 -15.58 23.40
CA HIS A 540 8.19 -17.03 23.21
C HIS A 540 9.40 -17.47 22.37
N TYR A 541 9.81 -16.67 21.39
CA TYR A 541 10.94 -16.95 20.51
C TYR A 541 12.23 -16.26 20.98
N ARG A 542 12.15 -15.40 22.01
CA ARG A 542 13.24 -14.54 22.49
C ARG A 542 13.93 -13.77 21.36
N GLU A 543 13.13 -13.31 20.40
CA GLU A 543 13.62 -12.58 19.22
C GLU A 543 13.05 -11.17 19.17
N THR A 544 13.86 -10.22 18.71
CA THR A 544 13.43 -8.87 18.38
C THR A 544 13.54 -8.70 16.87
N LYS A 545 12.49 -8.16 16.24
CA LYS A 545 12.40 -7.95 14.81
C LYS A 545 12.01 -6.51 14.51
N ALA A 546 12.48 -6.00 13.38
CA ALA A 546 12.09 -4.72 12.83
C ALA A 546 11.30 -4.93 11.53
N VAL A 547 10.30 -4.10 11.28
CA VAL A 547 9.58 -4.04 10.02
C VAL A 547 9.39 -2.57 9.61
N PHE A 548 9.45 -2.31 8.31
CA PHE A 548 9.20 -0.99 7.76
C PHE A 548 7.83 -0.94 7.07
N CYS A 549 7.13 0.18 7.25
CA CYS A 549 5.83 0.42 6.62
C CYS A 549 5.62 1.89 6.30
N ASP A 550 4.80 2.15 5.29
CA ASP A 550 4.45 3.50 4.86
C ASP A 550 3.41 4.12 5.79
N TYR A 551 2.48 3.29 6.28
CA TYR A 551 1.46 3.68 7.25
C TYR A 551 1.53 2.83 8.51
N VAL A 552 1.23 3.45 9.65
CA VAL A 552 1.03 2.75 10.92
C VAL A 552 -0.35 3.09 11.48
N VAL A 553 -1.13 2.07 11.85
CA VAL A 553 -2.44 2.21 12.48
C VAL A 553 -2.36 1.73 13.92
N ILE A 554 -2.60 2.62 14.87
CA ILE A 554 -2.64 2.33 16.30
C ILE A 554 -4.04 1.88 16.67
N ALA A 555 -4.21 0.58 16.89
CA ALA A 555 -5.48 -0.09 17.17
C ALA A 555 -5.47 -0.88 18.50
N THR A 556 -4.64 -0.47 19.46
CA THR A 556 -4.41 -1.17 20.73
C THR A 556 -5.55 -1.04 21.74
N GLY A 557 -6.53 -0.16 21.49
CA GLY A 557 -7.61 0.15 22.43
C GLY A 557 -7.14 0.96 23.64
N GLN A 558 -8.08 1.33 24.53
CA GLN A 558 -7.86 2.29 25.63
C GLN A 558 -8.06 1.71 27.05
N TYR A 559 -8.31 0.40 27.19
CA TYR A 559 -8.71 -0.24 28.45
C TYR A 559 -7.63 -1.17 29.02
N ILE A 560 -6.39 -0.65 29.10
CA ILE A 560 -5.22 -1.44 29.53
C ILE A 560 -4.62 -0.88 30.82
N LYS A 561 -4.23 0.41 30.86
CA LYS A 561 -3.54 1.00 32.01
C LYS A 561 -4.54 1.50 33.06
N PRO A 562 -4.65 0.86 34.25
CA PRO A 562 -5.60 1.27 35.27
C PRO A 562 -5.42 2.72 35.74
N HIS A 563 -6.51 3.40 36.06
CA HIS A 563 -6.47 4.67 36.79
C HIS A 563 -6.86 4.42 38.25
N ILE A 564 -5.89 4.24 39.14
CA ILE A 564 -6.11 4.18 40.58
C ILE A 564 -5.85 5.59 41.16
N PRO A 565 -6.87 6.27 41.71
CA PRO A 565 -6.68 7.59 42.32
C PRO A 565 -5.87 7.47 43.61
N ASN A 566 -5.08 8.49 43.91
CA ASN A 566 -4.39 8.57 45.19
C ASN A 566 -5.34 9.12 46.26
N TYR A 567 -5.36 8.50 47.43
CA TYR A 567 -6.15 8.95 48.58
C TYR A 567 -5.27 8.97 49.83
N ASP A 568 -5.56 9.90 50.74
CA ASP A 568 -4.90 9.95 52.04
C ASP A 568 -5.09 8.61 52.78
N GLY A 569 -4.01 8.08 53.35
CA GLY A 569 -4.02 6.82 54.10
C GLY A 569 -4.16 5.54 53.26
N ILE A 570 -4.18 5.62 51.92
CA ILE A 570 -4.38 4.42 51.07
C ILE A 570 -3.26 3.39 51.22
N ASN A 571 -2.03 3.84 51.50
CA ASN A 571 -0.88 2.97 51.73
C ASN A 571 -0.94 2.27 53.11
N ASP A 572 -1.75 2.78 54.04
CA ASP A 572 -1.92 2.21 55.39
C ASP A 572 -3.06 1.18 55.45
N PHE A 573 -3.85 1.06 54.37
CA PHE A 573 -4.94 0.09 54.27
C PHE A 573 -4.39 -1.33 54.19
N LYS A 574 -4.83 -2.20 55.11
CA LYS A 574 -4.33 -3.58 55.24
C LYS A 574 -5.05 -4.59 54.34
N GLY A 575 -6.18 -4.20 53.76
CA GLY A 575 -6.97 -5.05 52.87
C GLY A 575 -6.41 -5.11 51.45
N ASN A 576 -7.10 -5.85 50.58
CA ASN A 576 -6.69 -6.02 49.19
C ASN A 576 -7.22 -4.89 48.31
N ILE A 577 -6.35 -4.23 47.55
CA ILE A 577 -6.73 -3.20 46.57
C ILE A 577 -6.48 -3.74 45.17
N ILE A 578 -7.50 -3.70 44.31
CA ILE A 578 -7.37 -4.00 42.89
C ILE A 578 -8.08 -2.95 42.04
N HIS A 579 -7.78 -2.93 40.74
CA HIS A 579 -8.61 -2.27 39.74
C HIS A 579 -9.54 -3.26 39.06
N SER A 580 -10.65 -2.80 38.47
CA SER A 580 -11.59 -3.62 37.69
C SER A 580 -10.96 -4.32 36.49
N HIS A 581 -9.72 -3.96 36.12
CA HIS A 581 -8.90 -4.67 35.12
C HIS A 581 -8.53 -6.09 35.57
N ASP A 582 -8.23 -6.23 36.87
CA ASP A 582 -7.78 -7.48 37.51
C ASP A 582 -8.94 -8.26 38.15
N TYR A 583 -10.16 -7.70 38.17
CA TYR A 583 -11.34 -8.42 38.58
C TYR A 583 -11.67 -9.50 37.54
N LYS A 584 -11.63 -10.79 37.93
CA LYS A 584 -11.91 -11.93 37.03
C LYS A 584 -13.14 -12.76 37.43
N TYR A 585 -13.35 -12.95 38.73
CA TYR A 585 -14.37 -13.84 39.29
C TYR A 585 -15.07 -13.19 40.49
N PRO A 586 -16.41 -13.07 40.51
CA PRO A 586 -17.15 -12.58 41.67
C PRO A 586 -16.95 -13.48 42.90
N GLU A 587 -16.76 -14.78 42.72
CA GLU A 587 -16.68 -15.77 43.79
C GLU A 587 -15.53 -15.50 44.78
N LEU A 588 -14.49 -14.79 44.35
CA LEU A 588 -13.38 -14.35 45.21
C LEU A 588 -13.82 -13.39 46.33
N TYR A 589 -14.98 -12.74 46.17
CA TYR A 589 -15.53 -11.76 47.08
C TYR A 589 -16.77 -12.29 47.83
N LYS A 590 -17.09 -13.58 47.68
CA LYS A 590 -18.23 -14.20 48.34
C LYS A 590 -18.08 -14.08 49.86
N ASN A 591 -19.14 -13.60 50.52
CA ASN A 591 -19.21 -13.35 51.95
C ASN A 591 -18.16 -12.37 52.51
N ARG A 592 -17.66 -11.45 51.68
CA ARG A 592 -16.69 -10.41 52.07
C ARG A 592 -17.32 -9.02 52.19
N LYS A 593 -16.64 -8.12 52.90
CA LYS A 593 -16.96 -6.68 52.90
C LYS A 593 -16.16 -5.98 51.79
N VAL A 594 -16.85 -5.50 50.76
CA VAL A 594 -16.21 -4.96 49.55
C VAL A 594 -16.57 -3.49 49.37
N LEU A 595 -15.55 -2.66 49.13
CA LEU A 595 -15.70 -1.31 48.60
C LEU A 595 -15.52 -1.33 47.08
N LEU A 596 -16.53 -0.89 46.35
CA LEU A 596 -16.46 -0.61 44.92
C LEU A 596 -16.43 0.90 44.71
N VAL A 597 -15.48 1.41 43.93
CA VAL A 597 -15.29 2.85 43.72
C VAL A 597 -15.50 3.20 42.25
N GLY A 598 -16.42 4.10 41.97
CA GLY A 598 -16.79 4.51 40.61
C GLY A 598 -17.99 3.74 40.04
N ALA A 599 -18.83 4.44 39.29
CA ALA A 599 -20.09 3.92 38.73
C ALA A 599 -20.17 4.11 37.21
N GLY A 600 -19.04 3.96 36.52
CA GLY A 600 -19.02 3.78 35.07
C GLY A 600 -19.56 2.40 34.65
N PRO A 601 -19.46 2.02 33.36
CA PRO A 601 -19.99 0.74 32.88
C PRO A 601 -19.52 -0.48 33.68
N SER A 602 -18.23 -0.57 33.99
CA SER A 602 -17.69 -1.67 34.80
C SER A 602 -18.17 -1.61 36.26
N GLY A 603 -18.24 -0.42 36.86
CA GLY A 603 -18.69 -0.26 38.24
C GLY A 603 -20.14 -0.71 38.44
N LEU A 604 -21.03 -0.38 37.50
CA LEU A 604 -22.43 -0.81 37.58
C LEU A 604 -22.59 -2.33 37.41
N ASP A 605 -21.87 -2.93 36.45
CA ASP A 605 -21.94 -4.38 36.22
C ASP A 605 -21.35 -5.17 37.40
N LEU A 606 -20.21 -4.72 37.95
CA LEU A 606 -19.63 -5.33 39.14
C LEU A 606 -20.53 -5.17 40.36
N ALA A 607 -21.20 -4.03 40.54
CA ALA A 607 -22.15 -3.83 41.64
C ALA A 607 -23.29 -4.85 41.58
N LEU A 608 -23.84 -5.11 40.39
CA LEU A 608 -24.88 -6.11 40.18
C LEU A 608 -24.38 -7.52 40.54
N GLN A 609 -23.19 -7.90 40.10
CA GLN A 609 -22.62 -9.22 40.40
C GLN A 609 -22.29 -9.40 41.88
N LEU A 610 -21.76 -8.38 42.53
CA LEU A 610 -21.26 -8.43 43.91
C LEU A 610 -22.38 -8.28 44.94
N SER A 611 -23.45 -7.55 44.62
CA SER A 611 -24.54 -7.26 45.56
C SER A 611 -25.10 -8.55 46.17
N ASN A 612 -25.39 -9.57 45.36
CA ASN A 612 -26.03 -10.81 45.83
C ASN A 612 -25.10 -11.81 46.54
N ILE A 613 -23.78 -11.61 46.53
CA ILE A 613 -22.82 -12.61 47.04
C ILE A 613 -21.92 -12.10 48.17
N THR A 614 -21.81 -10.79 48.33
CA THR A 614 -21.02 -10.16 49.40
C THR A 614 -21.85 -10.06 50.68
N THR A 615 -21.20 -10.07 51.84
CA THR A 615 -21.90 -9.75 53.11
C THR A 615 -22.28 -8.27 53.17
N LYS A 616 -21.45 -7.41 52.56
CA LYS A 616 -21.65 -5.97 52.50
C LYS A 616 -20.93 -5.41 51.28
N LEU A 617 -21.67 -4.76 50.38
CA LEU A 617 -21.14 -4.05 49.22
C LEU A 617 -21.33 -2.55 49.44
N VAL A 618 -20.24 -1.85 49.70
CA VAL A 618 -20.21 -0.39 49.76
C VAL A 618 -19.85 0.11 48.37
N HIS A 619 -20.70 0.90 47.72
CA HIS A 619 -20.45 1.47 46.40
C HIS A 619 -20.31 2.99 46.49
N SER A 620 -19.09 3.49 46.35
CA SER A 620 -18.77 4.91 46.40
C SER A 620 -18.90 5.55 45.01
N HIS A 621 -19.91 6.41 44.83
CA HIS A 621 -20.09 7.22 43.63
C HIS A 621 -21.07 8.39 43.85
N HIS A 622 -20.99 9.40 42.98
CA HIS A 622 -21.82 10.61 43.00
C HIS A 622 -22.87 10.69 41.88
N LEU A 623 -23.07 9.62 41.10
CA LEU A 623 -24.10 9.61 40.06
C LEU A 623 -25.53 9.58 40.63
N GLU A 624 -26.42 10.37 40.02
CA GLU A 624 -27.87 10.39 40.23
C GLU A 624 -28.56 9.61 39.10
N TYR A 625 -29.14 8.45 39.38
CA TYR A 625 -29.99 7.68 38.45
C TYR A 625 -30.94 6.78 39.23
N ASN A 626 -32.00 6.30 38.58
CA ASN A 626 -32.92 5.32 39.16
C ASN A 626 -32.13 4.04 39.47
N GLU A 627 -31.89 3.77 40.75
CA GLU A 627 -31.08 2.64 41.17
C GLU A 627 -31.71 1.32 40.67
N PRO A 628 -30.94 0.44 40.00
CA PRO A 628 -31.32 -0.95 39.84
C PRO A 628 -31.74 -1.54 41.20
N TYR A 629 -32.64 -2.50 41.21
CA TYR A 629 -32.91 -3.27 42.43
C TYR A 629 -31.65 -4.04 42.85
N PHE A 630 -30.84 -3.44 43.72
CA PHE A 630 -29.75 -4.11 44.40
C PHE A 630 -30.28 -4.86 45.63
N SER A 631 -29.58 -5.91 46.05
CA SER A 631 -29.89 -6.63 47.28
C SER A 631 -29.71 -5.74 48.52
N LYS A 632 -30.25 -6.19 49.66
CA LYS A 632 -30.12 -5.50 50.95
C LYS A 632 -28.68 -5.28 51.44
N SER A 633 -27.70 -5.96 50.86
CA SER A 633 -26.26 -5.83 51.17
C SER A 633 -25.59 -4.63 50.47
N TYR A 634 -26.26 -3.99 49.50
CA TYR A 634 -25.75 -2.82 48.79
C TYR A 634 -25.96 -1.53 49.58
N ILE A 635 -24.90 -0.73 49.70
CA ILE A 635 -24.91 0.56 50.38
C ILE A 635 -24.19 1.57 49.49
N LYS A 636 -24.94 2.55 48.99
CA LYS A 636 -24.35 3.69 48.29
C LYS A 636 -23.71 4.66 49.29
N LYS A 637 -22.51 5.14 48.97
CA LYS A 637 -21.78 6.16 49.73
C LYS A 637 -21.29 7.28 48.81
N PRO A 638 -21.08 8.50 49.33
CA PRO A 638 -20.46 9.58 48.55
C PRO A 638 -18.97 9.27 48.28
N ASP A 639 -18.25 10.22 47.68
CA ASP A 639 -16.82 10.07 47.43
C ASP A 639 -16.04 9.79 48.74
N ILE A 640 -14.94 9.06 48.58
CA ILE A 640 -13.98 8.79 49.65
C ILE A 640 -13.29 10.09 50.08
N LYS A 641 -13.15 10.27 51.39
CA LYS A 641 -12.32 11.30 52.01
C LYS A 641 -10.90 10.75 52.29
N ALA A 642 -10.80 9.62 52.98
CA ALA A 642 -9.52 8.99 53.33
C ALA A 642 -9.68 7.50 53.62
N PHE A 643 -8.60 6.74 53.44
CA PHE A 643 -8.49 5.36 53.91
C PHE A 643 -7.98 5.32 55.36
N VAL A 644 -8.42 4.30 56.09
CA VAL A 644 -7.91 3.93 57.41
C VAL A 644 -7.52 2.46 57.39
N SER A 645 -6.78 1.98 58.40
CA SER A 645 -6.17 0.64 58.37
C SER A 645 -7.10 -0.53 57.98
N ASN A 646 -8.38 -0.50 58.39
CA ASN A 646 -9.36 -1.56 58.13
C ASN A 646 -10.61 -1.09 57.34
N GLY A 647 -10.59 0.13 56.79
CA GLY A 647 -11.82 0.74 56.29
C GLY A 647 -11.62 2.06 55.56
N VAL A 648 -12.72 2.77 55.33
CA VAL A 648 -12.72 4.04 54.58
C VAL A 648 -13.65 5.05 55.24
N ILE A 649 -13.23 6.32 55.25
CA ILE A 649 -14.01 7.47 55.67
C ILE A 649 -14.51 8.19 54.40
N PHE A 650 -15.80 8.49 54.35
CA PHE A 650 -16.44 9.17 53.23
C PHE A 650 -16.58 10.68 53.48
N LYS A 651 -16.86 11.45 52.44
CA LYS A 651 -17.02 12.92 52.54
C LYS A 651 -18.18 13.37 53.44
N ASP A 652 -19.19 12.53 53.64
CA ASP A 652 -20.29 12.74 54.60
C ASP A 652 -19.90 12.42 56.05
N MET A 653 -18.60 12.16 56.31
CA MET A 653 -18.04 11.79 57.60
C MET A 653 -18.47 10.41 58.13
N THR A 654 -19.23 9.63 57.35
CA THR A 654 -19.49 8.23 57.70
C THR A 654 -18.26 7.36 57.43
N SER A 655 -18.17 6.22 58.09
CA SER A 655 -17.08 5.26 57.89
C SER A 655 -17.60 3.84 57.73
N GLU A 656 -16.86 3.01 57.00
CA GLU A 656 -17.19 1.60 56.76
C GLU A 656 -15.93 0.73 56.82
N ASP A 657 -16.01 -0.38 57.55
CA ASP A 657 -14.98 -1.43 57.51
C ASP A 657 -15.09 -2.23 56.20
N VAL A 658 -13.96 -2.40 55.51
CA VAL A 658 -13.90 -3.15 54.25
C VAL A 658 -12.62 -3.99 54.17
N GLU A 659 -12.73 -5.17 53.55
CA GLU A 659 -11.62 -6.12 53.37
C GLU A 659 -11.00 -6.04 51.97
N HIS A 660 -11.82 -5.66 50.99
CA HIS A 660 -11.42 -5.57 49.59
C HIS A 660 -11.88 -4.24 48.99
N VAL A 661 -11.03 -3.64 48.16
CA VAL A 661 -11.30 -2.41 47.42
C VAL A 661 -11.14 -2.71 45.94
N ILE A 662 -12.18 -2.42 45.17
CA ILE A 662 -12.18 -2.54 43.71
C ILE A 662 -12.38 -1.15 43.12
N PHE A 663 -11.34 -0.63 42.47
CA PHE A 663 -11.41 0.61 41.72
C PHE A 663 -11.98 0.34 40.33
N ALA A 664 -13.14 0.92 40.01
CA ALA A 664 -13.74 0.98 38.67
C ALA A 664 -13.68 2.42 38.15
N THR A 665 -12.51 3.04 38.26
CA THR A 665 -12.25 4.48 38.09
C THR A 665 -11.66 4.85 36.73
N GLY A 666 -11.76 3.94 35.76
CA GLY A 666 -11.38 4.15 34.37
C GLY A 666 -9.92 3.81 34.07
N PHE A 667 -9.45 4.23 32.90
CA PHE A 667 -8.13 3.88 32.38
C PHE A 667 -7.38 5.12 31.93
N LYS A 668 -6.04 5.07 32.02
CA LYS A 668 -5.14 6.07 31.45
C LYS A 668 -4.83 5.71 30.00
N ARG A 669 -4.68 6.73 29.16
CA ARG A 669 -4.09 6.58 27.82
C ARG A 669 -2.59 6.41 27.96
N ASP A 670 -2.06 5.40 27.28
CA ASP A 670 -0.64 5.09 27.29
C ASP A 670 -0.24 4.44 25.97
N TYR A 671 0.80 4.95 25.35
CA TYR A 671 1.38 4.44 24.11
C TYR A 671 2.90 4.43 24.24
N PRO A 672 3.44 3.60 25.15
CA PRO A 672 4.85 3.67 25.55
C PRO A 672 5.83 3.29 24.43
N PHE A 673 5.33 2.71 23.35
CA PHE A 673 6.09 2.36 22.16
C PHE A 673 6.20 3.52 21.15
N LEU A 674 5.48 4.63 21.31
CA LEU A 674 5.60 5.77 20.38
C LEU A 674 6.84 6.59 20.69
N ASP A 675 7.73 6.70 19.71
CA ASP A 675 8.92 7.55 19.78
C ASP A 675 8.57 9.04 19.61
N GLU A 676 9.45 9.94 20.06
CA GLU A 676 9.30 11.40 19.92
C GLU A 676 9.13 11.83 18.46
N SER A 677 9.72 11.08 17.51
CA SER A 677 9.56 11.31 16.06
C SER A 677 8.12 11.22 15.56
N SER A 678 7.20 10.62 16.33
CA SER A 678 5.76 10.66 16.08
C SER A 678 5.20 12.07 16.08
N GLY A 679 5.85 13.00 16.78
CA GLY A 679 5.38 14.37 16.95
C GLY A 679 4.14 14.49 17.83
N LEU A 680 3.67 13.42 18.49
CA LEU A 680 2.50 13.46 19.36
C LEU A 680 2.86 13.79 20.81
N ILE A 681 1.94 14.47 21.49
CA ILE A 681 1.94 14.63 22.94
C ILE A 681 0.89 13.66 23.50
N VAL A 682 1.35 12.68 24.26
CA VAL A 682 0.50 11.70 24.94
C VAL A 682 0.44 12.05 26.43
N THR A 683 -0.76 12.32 26.93
CA THR A 683 -1.05 12.48 28.35
C THR A 683 -1.98 11.36 28.81
N PRO A 684 -2.16 11.15 30.13
CA PRO A 684 -3.11 10.15 30.63
C PRO A 684 -4.54 10.31 30.10
N HIS A 685 -4.89 11.50 29.61
CA HIS A 685 -6.23 11.83 29.14
C HIS A 685 -6.30 12.20 27.65
N PHE A 686 -5.20 12.51 26.97
CA PHE A 686 -5.25 13.03 25.60
C PHE A 686 -4.10 12.52 24.73
N VAL A 687 -4.36 12.42 23.42
CA VAL A 687 -3.34 12.22 22.37
C VAL A 687 -3.50 13.36 21.39
N LEU A 688 -2.46 14.19 21.25
CA LEU A 688 -2.55 15.46 20.52
C LEU A 688 -1.34 15.68 19.60
N PRO A 689 -1.50 16.35 18.45
CA PRO A 689 -2.76 16.74 17.83
C PRO A 689 -3.30 15.67 16.86
N LEU A 690 -4.60 15.37 16.94
CA LEU A 690 -5.28 14.43 16.05
C LEU A 690 -6.43 15.12 15.29
N HIS A 691 -6.42 15.08 13.96
CA HIS A 691 -7.54 15.51 13.12
C HIS A 691 -8.62 14.42 13.13
N ASN A 692 -9.86 14.82 13.42
CA ASN A 692 -11.03 13.95 13.59
C ASN A 692 -10.80 12.75 14.55
N GLN A 693 -9.84 12.87 15.49
CA GLN A 693 -9.43 11.78 16.40
C GLN A 693 -8.87 10.53 15.69
N ILE A 694 -8.49 10.65 14.42
CA ILE A 694 -7.97 9.56 13.58
C ILE A 694 -6.56 9.86 13.12
N VAL A 695 -6.33 11.03 12.52
CA VAL A 695 -5.09 11.32 11.78
C VAL A 695 -4.12 12.11 12.65
N ASN A 696 -2.89 11.64 12.81
CA ASN A 696 -1.82 12.45 13.40
C ASN A 696 -1.50 13.63 12.47
N ILE A 697 -1.83 14.84 12.90
CA ILE A 697 -1.72 16.04 12.04
C ILE A 697 -0.26 16.27 11.61
N ARG A 698 0.70 16.05 12.51
CA ARG A 698 2.13 16.26 12.25
C ARG A 698 2.74 15.18 11.36
N ARG A 699 2.17 13.97 11.40
CA ARG A 699 2.60 12.80 10.62
C ARG A 699 1.38 12.03 10.09
N PRO A 700 0.73 12.49 9.00
CA PRO A 700 -0.56 11.94 8.54
C PRO A 700 -0.55 10.46 8.12
N THR A 701 0.62 9.83 8.01
CA THR A 701 0.75 8.39 7.79
C THR A 701 0.68 7.56 9.08
N MET A 702 0.57 8.19 10.26
CA MET A 702 0.20 7.56 11.52
C MET A 702 -1.27 7.83 11.84
N LEU A 703 -2.03 6.76 12.01
CA LEU A 703 -3.49 6.78 12.14
C LEU A 703 -3.92 6.06 13.42
N PHE A 704 -5.05 6.45 13.99
CA PHE A 704 -5.59 5.90 15.23
C PHE A 704 -7.02 5.41 15.03
N VAL A 705 -7.35 4.29 15.67
CA VAL A 705 -8.73 3.80 15.78
C VAL A 705 -9.10 3.65 17.24
N GLY A 706 -10.16 4.33 17.66
CA GLY A 706 -10.71 4.23 19.01
C GLY A 706 -10.20 5.24 20.03
N VAL A 707 -9.55 6.33 19.60
CA VAL A 707 -9.25 7.49 20.47
C VAL A 707 -10.48 8.39 20.60
N VAL A 708 -11.60 7.80 21.02
CA VAL A 708 -12.90 8.46 21.14
C VAL A 708 -13.35 8.57 22.59
N LYS A 709 -14.09 9.63 22.91
CA LYS A 709 -14.65 9.85 24.26
C LYS A 709 -15.78 8.87 24.60
N HIS A 710 -16.64 8.59 23.63
CA HIS A 710 -17.74 7.63 23.74
C HIS A 710 -17.48 6.47 22.80
N PHE A 711 -17.38 5.27 23.36
CA PHE A 711 -17.01 4.07 22.63
C PHE A 711 -18.26 3.39 22.07
N MET A 712 -18.32 3.26 20.74
CA MET A 712 -19.28 2.42 20.03
C MET A 712 -18.54 1.70 18.90
N ASN A 713 -18.74 0.39 18.79
CA ASN A 713 -18.08 -0.45 17.79
C ASN A 713 -18.31 0.05 16.36
N ARG A 714 -19.51 0.53 16.03
CA ARG A 714 -19.82 1.15 14.73
C ARG A 714 -18.97 2.37 14.40
N ILE A 715 -18.58 3.16 15.40
CA ILE A 715 -17.67 4.30 15.20
C ILE A 715 -16.27 3.78 14.84
N LEU A 716 -15.79 2.72 15.51
CA LEU A 716 -14.49 2.13 15.21
C LEU A 716 -14.45 1.53 13.80
N ASP A 717 -15.55 0.91 13.38
CA ASP A 717 -15.71 0.36 12.04
C ASP A 717 -15.69 1.47 10.98
N ALA A 718 -16.39 2.57 11.21
CA ALA A 718 -16.36 3.75 10.34
C ALA A 718 -14.98 4.43 10.32
N GLN A 719 -14.27 4.49 11.44
CA GLN A 719 -12.88 4.98 11.48
C GLN A 719 -11.95 4.07 10.67
N ALA A 720 -12.14 2.76 10.74
CA ALA A 720 -11.39 1.78 9.95
C ALA A 720 -11.65 1.94 8.44
N GLU A 721 -12.89 2.15 8.03
CA GLU A 721 -13.27 2.42 6.63
C GLU A 721 -12.67 3.74 6.13
N TYR A 722 -12.72 4.80 6.95
CA TYR A 722 -12.11 6.10 6.65
C TYR A 722 -10.60 5.94 6.42
N ILE A 723 -9.91 5.18 7.27
CA ILE A 723 -8.48 4.89 7.13
C ILE A 723 -8.18 4.13 5.83
N ALA A 724 -8.96 3.10 5.51
CA ALA A 724 -8.74 2.33 4.29
C ALA A 724 -9.01 3.17 3.02
N SER A 725 -10.04 4.01 3.06
CA SER A 725 -10.36 4.99 2.01
C SER A 725 -9.25 6.03 1.83
N LEU A 726 -8.67 6.52 2.92
CA LEU A 726 -7.53 7.43 2.88
C LEU A 726 -6.29 6.77 2.25
N ILE A 727 -5.90 5.59 2.73
CA ILE A 727 -4.69 4.89 2.27
C ILE A 727 -4.82 4.44 0.81
N SER A 728 -6.02 4.09 0.37
CA SER A 728 -6.31 3.76 -1.04
C SER A 728 -6.43 4.98 -1.96
N GLY A 729 -6.34 6.20 -1.40
CA GLY A 729 -6.38 7.45 -2.17
C GLY A 729 -7.77 7.84 -2.68
N GLN A 730 -8.85 7.41 -2.00
CA GLN A 730 -10.22 7.78 -2.39
C GLN A 730 -10.53 9.26 -2.10
N PHE A 731 -9.82 9.86 -1.15
CA PHE A 731 -9.90 11.28 -0.85
C PHE A 731 -8.55 11.77 -0.31
N GLU A 732 -8.35 13.08 -0.36
CA GLU A 732 -7.17 13.73 0.21
C GLU A 732 -7.52 14.41 1.54
N LEU A 733 -6.55 14.44 2.45
CA LEU A 733 -6.67 15.21 3.68
C LEU A 733 -6.53 16.71 3.38
N PRO A 734 -7.16 17.58 4.18
CA PRO A 734 -6.78 18.99 4.23
C PRO A 734 -5.28 19.15 4.53
N THR A 735 -4.73 20.32 4.27
CA THR A 735 -3.31 20.59 4.60
C THR A 735 -3.07 20.45 6.11
N GLN A 736 -1.80 20.27 6.50
CA GLN A 736 -1.47 20.19 7.92
C GLN A 736 -1.87 21.45 8.68
N GLU A 737 -1.76 22.63 8.05
CA GLU A 737 -2.20 23.90 8.61
C GLU A 737 -3.72 23.92 8.79
N GLU A 738 -4.50 23.58 7.76
CA GLU A 738 -5.97 23.55 7.83
C GLU A 738 -6.47 22.58 8.90
N MET A 739 -5.86 21.39 8.98
CA MET A 739 -6.18 20.40 10.02
C MET A 739 -5.87 20.93 11.42
N LEU A 740 -4.74 21.65 11.59
CA LEU A 740 -4.32 22.23 12.85
C LEU A 740 -5.20 23.41 13.27
N GLU A 741 -5.54 24.30 12.35
CA GLU A 741 -6.47 25.42 12.58
C GLU A 741 -7.84 24.89 13.02
N LYS A 742 -8.40 23.92 12.29
CA LYS A 742 -9.65 23.26 12.67
C LYS A 742 -9.54 22.63 14.05
N TRP A 743 -8.44 21.93 14.34
CA TRP A 743 -8.22 21.33 15.64
C TRP A 743 -8.14 22.38 16.75
N LEU A 744 -7.50 23.52 16.52
CA LEU A 744 -7.44 24.64 17.46
C LEU A 744 -8.82 25.27 17.68
N LEU A 745 -9.63 25.44 16.62
CA LEU A 745 -11.01 25.94 16.74
C LEU A 745 -11.89 24.98 17.53
N ASP A 746 -11.85 23.69 17.22
CA ASP A 746 -12.67 22.65 17.86
C ASP A 746 -12.30 22.45 19.35
N ASN A 747 -11.06 22.77 19.75
CA ASN A 747 -10.55 22.55 21.11
C ASN A 747 -10.26 23.85 21.89
N GLY A 748 -10.35 25.01 21.24
CA GLY A 748 -9.88 26.33 21.68
C GLY A 748 -10.54 26.89 22.94
N ASN A 749 -11.80 26.56 23.20
CA ASN A 749 -12.58 27.20 24.28
C ASN A 749 -12.84 26.31 25.51
N LYS A 750 -12.50 25.01 25.48
CA LYS A 750 -12.78 24.09 26.61
C LYS A 750 -11.60 23.28 27.12
N LYS A 751 -10.63 22.90 26.27
CA LYS A 751 -9.45 22.10 26.71
C LYS A 751 -8.25 22.93 27.15
N LEU A 752 -8.17 24.19 26.73
CA LEU A 752 -7.07 25.10 27.10
C LEU A 752 -7.07 25.46 28.60
N ASN A 753 -8.25 25.48 29.25
CA ASN A 753 -8.36 25.71 30.69
C ASN A 753 -7.86 24.51 31.53
N ASP A 754 -8.07 23.26 31.06
CA ASP A 754 -7.52 22.07 31.71
C ASP A 754 -6.00 21.92 31.46
N MET A 755 -5.51 22.41 30.31
CA MET A 755 -4.08 22.46 29.97
C MET A 755 -3.30 23.58 30.69
N HIS A 756 -3.95 24.62 31.20
CA HIS A 756 -3.29 25.69 31.97
C HIS A 756 -2.56 25.16 33.22
N ASN A 757 -2.98 24.02 33.75
CA ASN A 757 -2.37 23.38 34.91
C ASN A 757 -1.25 22.38 34.56
N ILE A 758 -0.98 22.12 33.27
CA ILE A 758 -0.06 21.08 32.82
C ILE A 758 1.00 21.69 31.89
N VAL A 759 2.08 22.15 32.53
CA VAL A 759 3.44 22.41 31.99
C VAL A 759 3.67 23.73 31.21
N PRO A 760 4.56 24.63 31.72
CA PRO A 760 4.94 25.89 31.05
C PRO A 760 5.55 25.74 29.64
N HIS A 761 6.07 24.55 29.30
CA HIS A 761 6.77 24.28 28.04
C HIS A 761 5.86 24.33 26.79
N VAL A 762 4.55 24.13 26.95
CA VAL A 762 3.57 24.20 25.84
C VAL A 762 3.42 25.63 25.31
N LYS A 763 3.61 26.67 26.14
CA LYS A 763 3.55 28.07 25.70
C LYS A 763 4.68 28.47 24.75
N ASN A 764 5.84 27.80 24.82
CA ASN A 764 6.97 28.07 23.93
C ASN A 764 6.88 27.32 22.60
N ILE A 765 6.17 26.18 22.56
CA ILE A 765 5.99 25.37 21.36
C ILE A 765 4.84 25.90 20.48
N LEU A 766 3.85 26.59 21.06
CA LEU A 766 2.74 27.23 20.32
C LEU A 766 3.09 28.61 19.73
N LYS A 767 4.35 29.07 19.86
CA LYS A 767 4.85 30.35 19.32
C LYS A 767 5.77 30.21 18.09
N ILE A 768 5.95 28.99 17.59
CA ILE A 768 6.65 28.65 16.34
C ILE A 768 5.61 28.01 15.43
#